data_AF-A0A9E6VVN2-F1
#
_entry.id   AF-A0A9E6VVN2-F1
#
_cell.length_a   1.000
_cell.length_b   1.000
_cell.length_c   1.000
_cell.angle_alpha   90.00
_cell.angle_beta   90.00
_cell.angle_gamma   90.00
#
_symmetry.space_group_name_H-M   'P 1'
#
loop_
_entity.id
_entity.type
_entity.pdbx_description
1 polymer ?
#
loop_
_entity_poly.entity_id
_entity_poly.type
_entity_poly.pdbx_seq_one_letter_code
_entity_poly.pdbx_strand_id
1 'polypeptide(L)'
;MRNNRSGGFLRSCFLVAAMFPAVTPASAIAYTWLGATSSWTSPANWSPAGVPGPGDVVTISAATPNDPAISANTNISGLTMNNNHTIVLNGFNLGITSVATVSLTNASLGLFASGGGSVDITAPAFSFSNVIFDAALTVTKNGAAIATSSGCYYNGITVFNNTTNSFLRLGAGALPDYFNDDLTLNNSSTGWINASYNSAGNSYARNVYVNSSSGGGITFGTAGGTSTLAAGFVLAEGVTGFTRGTLDIRNFVQLGGAAQALDLSWPGPLSASSLVLTLGPNVVFNGSATFVASNLLLNGVTFNGASTALTKVVNGGSLNTWTGGNTFNSNSTTITNATGTSEMRIGAGTPDTYNGNVTFHRVTGGAILNPAYDGINNFFGNVTVSTGYMIGGGTAVTFGAGSGTARFAGNNPQTISKTVAIMSAPVFHRMDVDKTLNDVTLNSPVAIMQTMAFTTGLVHSAAANRITLQPGAITNMGNAASYNNGPINCIVAAAGNSSLIFPVGKSGAWRPAVLNTTHSDASAVTYNGEVIASSAAALSYTLPFTISNVSSVRYWQIDRQAVANFISANVTLYYDLDDGVTNYPNLTVAKTIGTGTAWFDVGGTATANGTGSISSGVFASFSKFVLANATGGSNPLPVELLSFTAGPGTGQVDLDWVTATEVNNDFFTVERSNGMALFEAIATVDGAGNSSASIHYAIADYAPLEGDSYYRLRQTDFDGHFSYSQPVHVRFEPASATAFLLYPNPSCGPVLLAFPGTGNSWHAALHISDPAGKIIFKTPVLPPEQHDMILPALAPGIYVVTIETASSRQSQKLIITR
;
A
#
# COMPACT_ATOMS: atom_id res chain seq x y z
N MET A 1 -2.56 -2.55 -28.07
CA MET A 1 -1.09 -2.51 -28.25
C MET A 1 -0.51 -3.85 -27.79
N ARG A 2 -0.43 -4.86 -28.67
CA ARG A 2 0.38 -6.06 -28.42
C ARG A 2 1.42 -6.12 -29.55
N ASN A 3 2.59 -5.56 -29.27
CA ASN A 3 3.83 -5.87 -29.98
C ASN A 3 4.94 -5.81 -28.92
N ASN A 4 5.86 -6.78 -28.98
CA ASN A 4 7.00 -7.04 -28.10
C ASN A 4 6.71 -7.83 -26.81
N ARG A 5 6.58 -9.15 -26.97
CA ARG A 5 7.24 -10.13 -26.08
C ARG A 5 7.77 -11.29 -26.93
N SER A 6 8.89 -11.05 -27.60
CA SER A 6 9.74 -12.09 -28.18
C SER A 6 10.93 -12.31 -27.25
N GLY A 7 11.22 -13.57 -26.91
CA GLY A 7 12.44 -13.95 -26.20
C GLY A 7 12.24 -15.04 -25.15
N GLY A 8 11.98 -16.27 -25.60
CA GLY A 8 11.94 -17.45 -24.74
C GLY A 8 11.56 -18.66 -25.58
N PHE A 9 12.55 -19.51 -25.87
CA PHE A 9 12.48 -20.71 -26.71
C PHE A 9 11.17 -21.50 -26.57
N LEU A 10 10.24 -21.33 -27.51
CA LEU A 10 9.13 -22.25 -27.73
C LEU A 10 9.55 -23.20 -28.85
N ARG A 11 9.92 -24.43 -28.49
CA ARG A 11 9.82 -25.56 -29.41
C ARG A 11 8.34 -25.66 -29.77
N SER A 12 7.99 -25.22 -30.98
CA SER A 12 6.66 -25.40 -31.53
C SER A 12 6.37 -26.90 -31.62
N CYS A 13 5.57 -27.42 -30.69
CA CYS A 13 4.91 -28.72 -30.87
C CYS A 13 3.89 -28.54 -32.01
N PHE A 14 4.33 -28.86 -33.23
CA PHE A 14 3.43 -29.07 -34.35
C PHE A 14 2.42 -30.15 -33.96
N LEU A 15 1.15 -29.78 -33.92
CA LEU A 15 0.01 -30.68 -33.85
C LEU A 15 -0.04 -31.47 -35.16
N VAL A 16 0.70 -32.59 -35.25
CA VAL A 16 0.46 -33.60 -36.30
C VAL A 16 -0.60 -34.53 -35.76
N ALA A 17 -1.85 -34.09 -35.80
CA ALA A 17 -2.96 -35.03 -35.82
C ALA A 17 -2.89 -35.74 -37.18
N ALA A 18 -2.23 -36.90 -37.22
CA ALA A 18 -2.33 -37.78 -38.37
C ALA A 18 -3.80 -38.26 -38.45
N MET A 19 -4.61 -37.55 -39.24
CA MET A 19 -5.93 -38.04 -39.63
C MET A 19 -5.72 -39.24 -40.56
N PHE A 20 -5.94 -40.44 -40.01
CA PHE A 20 -5.96 -41.66 -40.79
C PHE A 20 -7.36 -41.89 -41.39
N PRO A 21 -7.46 -42.42 -42.62
CA PRO A 21 -8.75 -42.78 -43.20
C PRO A 21 -9.43 -43.86 -42.34
N ALA A 22 -10.73 -43.69 -42.11
CA ALA A 22 -11.56 -44.65 -41.39
C ALA A 22 -11.60 -45.98 -42.16
N VAL A 23 -10.85 -46.97 -41.69
CA VAL A 23 -11.01 -48.36 -42.10
C VAL A 23 -12.08 -48.95 -41.19
N THR A 24 -13.23 -49.32 -41.75
CA THR A 24 -14.24 -50.12 -41.05
C THR A 24 -13.61 -51.44 -40.62
N PRO A 25 -13.53 -51.79 -39.32
CA PRO A 25 -12.91 -53.05 -38.93
C PRO A 25 -13.81 -54.23 -39.34
N ALA A 26 -13.19 -55.25 -39.92
CA ALA A 26 -13.59 -56.63 -39.65
C ALA A 26 -13.59 -56.86 -38.11
N SER A 27 -14.37 -57.82 -37.61
CA SER A 27 -14.57 -58.05 -36.16
C SER A 27 -13.27 -57.89 -35.35
N ALA A 28 -13.27 -56.98 -34.38
CA ALA A 28 -12.13 -56.75 -33.50
C ALA A 28 -11.69 -58.06 -32.84
N ILE A 29 -10.43 -58.44 -33.00
CA ILE A 29 -9.86 -59.60 -32.30
C ILE A 29 -9.34 -59.12 -30.94
N ALA A 30 -9.63 -59.87 -29.88
CA ALA A 30 -9.07 -59.62 -28.55
C ALA A 30 -7.78 -60.42 -28.39
N TYR A 31 -6.66 -59.72 -28.21
CA TYR A 31 -5.35 -60.32 -27.98
C TYR A 31 -4.90 -60.16 -26.53
N THR A 32 -4.40 -61.24 -25.94
CA THR A 32 -3.75 -61.25 -24.63
C THR A 32 -2.25 -61.42 -24.79
N TRP A 33 -1.45 -60.58 -24.12
CA TRP A 33 0.01 -60.69 -24.10
C TRP A 33 0.47 -61.90 -23.29
N LEU A 34 1.32 -62.73 -23.89
CA LEU A 34 1.95 -63.91 -23.31
C LEU A 34 3.43 -63.68 -22.95
N GLY A 35 4.09 -62.73 -23.61
CA GLY A 35 5.44 -62.28 -23.28
C GLY A 35 6.56 -63.33 -23.42
N ALA A 36 6.52 -64.20 -24.44
CA ALA A 36 7.61 -65.14 -24.72
C ALA A 36 8.95 -64.42 -25.04
N THR A 37 8.87 -63.25 -25.68
CA THR A 37 9.93 -62.26 -25.89
C THR A 37 9.34 -60.85 -25.73
N SER A 38 10.15 -59.79 -25.78
CA SER A 38 9.65 -58.41 -25.75
C SER A 38 9.06 -57.91 -27.07
N SER A 39 9.24 -58.59 -28.20
CA SER A 39 8.85 -58.05 -29.50
C SER A 39 7.32 -57.98 -29.70
N TRP A 40 6.75 -56.77 -29.84
CA TRP A 40 5.32 -56.61 -30.16
C TRP A 40 4.90 -57.34 -31.43
N THR A 41 5.79 -57.43 -32.42
CA THR A 41 5.50 -57.97 -33.76
C THR A 41 5.66 -59.49 -33.86
N SER A 42 6.01 -60.19 -32.77
CA SER A 42 6.10 -61.65 -32.76
C SER A 42 4.74 -62.28 -32.45
N PRO A 43 4.14 -63.08 -33.37
CA PRO A 43 2.84 -63.71 -33.14
C PRO A 43 2.80 -64.65 -31.92
N ALA A 44 3.95 -65.22 -31.54
CA ALA A 44 4.07 -66.11 -30.39
C ALA A 44 3.90 -65.38 -29.03
N ASN A 45 3.96 -64.05 -29.02
CA ASN A 45 3.74 -63.26 -27.81
C ASN A 45 2.26 -62.95 -27.56
N TRP A 46 1.35 -63.42 -28.41
CA TRP A 46 -0.07 -63.08 -28.35
C TRP A 46 -0.96 -64.32 -28.35
N SER A 47 -2.09 -64.25 -27.65
CA SER A 47 -3.18 -65.23 -27.71
C SER A 47 -4.48 -64.54 -28.13
N PRO A 48 -5.13 -64.93 -29.25
CA PRO A 48 -4.69 -65.95 -30.20
C PRO A 48 -3.38 -65.54 -30.91
N ALA A 49 -2.67 -66.51 -31.50
CA ALA A 49 -1.41 -66.21 -32.19
C ALA A 49 -1.65 -65.27 -33.39
N GLY A 50 -1.05 -64.09 -33.33
CA GLY A 50 -1.22 -63.00 -34.31
C GLY A 50 -0.54 -61.73 -33.82
N VAL A 51 -0.57 -60.66 -34.62
CA VAL A 51 -0.02 -59.35 -34.22
C VAL A 51 -1.18 -58.36 -34.14
N PRO A 52 -1.44 -57.72 -32.99
CA PRO A 52 -2.52 -56.75 -32.86
C PRO A 52 -2.32 -55.55 -33.79
N GLY A 53 -3.39 -55.16 -34.49
CA GLY A 53 -3.44 -53.98 -35.36
C GLY A 53 -4.56 -52.99 -35.02
N PRO A 54 -4.85 -52.02 -35.91
CA PRO A 54 -5.72 -50.87 -35.62
C PRO A 54 -7.15 -51.20 -35.19
N GLY A 55 -7.67 -52.38 -35.57
CA GLY A 55 -9.02 -52.83 -35.22
C GLY A 55 -9.08 -53.66 -33.93
N ASP A 56 -7.94 -54.01 -33.33
CA ASP A 56 -7.85 -55.06 -32.32
C ASP A 56 -7.72 -54.51 -30.90
N VAL A 57 -8.27 -55.24 -29.92
CA VAL A 57 -8.20 -54.88 -28.50
C VAL A 57 -7.10 -55.69 -27.83
N VAL A 58 -6.27 -55.02 -27.03
CA VAL A 58 -5.11 -55.62 -26.35
C VAL A 58 -5.32 -55.68 -24.84
N THR A 59 -5.00 -56.82 -24.25
CA THR A 59 -4.94 -57.03 -22.80
C THR A 59 -3.54 -57.49 -22.38
N ILE A 60 -2.89 -56.76 -21.48
CA ILE A 60 -1.59 -57.08 -20.89
C ILE A 60 -1.79 -57.16 -19.37
N SER A 61 -2.21 -58.33 -18.90
CA SER A 61 -2.65 -58.48 -17.51
C SER A 61 -2.22 -59.76 -16.80
N ALA A 62 -1.67 -60.74 -17.51
CA ALA A 62 -1.08 -61.90 -16.86
C ALA A 62 0.37 -61.58 -16.49
N ALA A 63 0.86 -62.05 -15.34
CA ALA A 63 2.28 -61.97 -15.04
C ALA A 63 3.09 -62.72 -16.12
N THR A 64 3.85 -61.98 -16.92
CA THR A 64 4.64 -62.52 -18.04
C THR A 64 6.12 -62.18 -17.88
N PRO A 65 7.05 -62.97 -18.43
CA PRO A 65 8.48 -62.79 -18.19
C PRO A 65 9.09 -61.61 -18.94
N ASN A 66 8.44 -61.11 -19.99
CA ASN A 66 8.93 -59.99 -20.80
C ASN A 66 7.83 -58.97 -21.06
N ASP A 67 8.19 -57.70 -20.94
CA ASP A 67 7.33 -56.57 -21.29
C ASP A 67 7.32 -56.31 -22.81
N PRO A 68 6.17 -55.90 -23.38
CA PRO A 68 6.05 -55.59 -24.80
C PRO A 68 6.84 -54.34 -25.22
N ALA A 69 7.48 -54.43 -26.39
CA ALA A 69 8.26 -53.37 -27.02
C ALA A 69 7.85 -53.22 -28.49
N ILE A 70 7.38 -52.03 -28.87
CA ILE A 70 7.05 -51.72 -30.26
C ILE A 70 8.32 -51.34 -31.04
N SER A 71 8.31 -51.63 -32.34
CA SER A 71 9.42 -51.34 -33.27
C SER A 71 8.98 -50.56 -34.52
N ALA A 72 7.72 -50.11 -34.51
CA ALA A 72 7.10 -49.24 -35.51
C ALA A 72 5.90 -48.53 -34.85
N ASN A 73 5.41 -47.47 -35.48
CA ASN A 73 4.16 -46.84 -35.04
C ASN A 73 3.04 -47.87 -35.03
N THR A 74 2.37 -48.01 -33.89
CA THR A 74 1.43 -49.09 -33.62
C THR A 74 0.09 -48.47 -33.25
N ASN A 75 -1.00 -48.96 -33.85
CA ASN A 75 -2.36 -48.54 -33.54
C ASN A 75 -3.18 -49.74 -33.11
N ILE A 76 -4.04 -49.55 -32.10
CA ILE A 76 -4.95 -50.56 -31.56
C ILE A 76 -6.31 -49.93 -31.21
N SER A 77 -7.35 -50.75 -31.09
CA SER A 77 -8.73 -50.33 -30.79
C SER A 77 -9.12 -50.43 -29.32
N GLY A 78 -8.19 -50.83 -28.44
CA GLY A 78 -8.41 -50.84 -27.00
C GLY A 78 -7.20 -51.38 -26.25
N LEU A 79 -7.03 -50.93 -25.01
CA LEU A 79 -5.93 -51.37 -24.16
C LEU A 79 -6.42 -51.55 -22.73
N THR A 80 -6.14 -52.72 -22.16
CA THR A 80 -6.25 -52.99 -20.72
C THR A 80 -4.89 -53.45 -20.22
N MET A 81 -4.34 -52.77 -19.21
CA MET A 81 -3.06 -53.16 -18.60
C MET A 81 -3.18 -53.27 -17.08
N ASN A 82 -2.55 -54.30 -16.50
CA ASN A 82 -2.32 -54.36 -15.06
C ASN A 82 -1.01 -55.06 -14.68
N ASN A 83 -0.80 -55.34 -13.39
CA ASN A 83 0.30 -56.18 -12.88
C ASN A 83 1.72 -55.65 -13.15
N ASN A 84 1.93 -54.34 -13.09
CA ASN A 84 3.23 -53.66 -13.23
C ASN A 84 3.90 -53.83 -14.60
N HIS A 85 3.11 -54.07 -15.65
CA HIS A 85 3.63 -54.17 -17.02
C HIS A 85 4.05 -52.82 -17.60
N THR A 86 5.06 -52.85 -18.47
CA THR A 86 5.55 -51.71 -19.24
C THR A 86 5.37 -51.91 -20.73
N ILE A 87 4.90 -50.89 -21.47
CA ILE A 87 5.06 -50.84 -22.94
C ILE A 87 6.27 -49.95 -23.27
N VAL A 88 7.29 -50.54 -23.89
CA VAL A 88 8.51 -49.86 -24.37
C VAL A 88 8.26 -49.31 -25.78
N LEU A 89 8.44 -48.00 -25.98
CA LEU A 89 8.08 -47.33 -27.24
C LEU A 89 9.21 -47.30 -28.29
N ASN A 90 10.48 -47.41 -27.90
CA ASN A 90 11.64 -47.41 -28.81
C ASN A 90 11.67 -46.28 -29.87
N GLY A 91 11.14 -45.09 -29.60
CA GLY A 91 11.10 -44.01 -30.61
C GLY A 91 9.74 -43.85 -31.32
N PHE A 92 8.82 -44.80 -31.16
CA PHE A 92 7.60 -44.91 -31.95
C PHE A 92 6.34 -44.48 -31.19
N ASN A 93 5.27 -44.23 -31.95
CA ASN A 93 3.99 -43.81 -31.39
C ASN A 93 3.05 -45.01 -31.17
N LEU A 94 2.33 -44.99 -30.05
CA LEU A 94 1.24 -45.91 -29.75
C LEU A 94 -0.10 -45.15 -29.79
N GLY A 95 -0.90 -45.41 -30.83
CA GLY A 95 -2.26 -44.91 -30.95
C GLY A 95 -3.30 -45.89 -30.41
N ILE A 96 -4.22 -45.41 -29.58
CA ILE A 96 -5.30 -46.21 -28.97
C ILE A 96 -6.62 -45.52 -29.31
N THR A 97 -7.36 -46.04 -30.28
CA THR A 97 -8.68 -45.51 -30.67
C THR A 97 -9.77 -46.47 -30.25
N SER A 98 -10.33 -46.26 -29.06
CA SER A 98 -11.27 -47.18 -28.44
C SER A 98 -12.72 -46.73 -28.57
N VAL A 99 -13.62 -47.71 -28.72
CA VAL A 99 -15.08 -47.52 -28.59
C VAL A 99 -15.57 -47.82 -27.16
N ALA A 100 -14.67 -48.22 -26.27
CA ALA A 100 -14.92 -48.53 -24.86
C ALA A 100 -13.92 -47.80 -23.93
N THR A 101 -14.05 -47.99 -22.63
CA THR A 101 -13.12 -47.42 -21.65
C THR A 101 -11.72 -48.04 -21.77
N VAL A 102 -10.68 -47.19 -21.80
CA VAL A 102 -9.28 -47.64 -21.66
C VAL A 102 -8.93 -47.72 -20.17
N SER A 103 -8.50 -48.89 -19.70
CA SER A 103 -8.26 -49.14 -18.26
C SER A 103 -6.81 -49.55 -18.00
N LEU A 104 -6.06 -48.71 -17.29
CA LEU A 104 -4.64 -48.93 -16.96
C LEU A 104 -4.47 -48.85 -15.44
N THR A 105 -3.95 -49.91 -14.83
CA THR A 105 -3.78 -49.99 -13.37
C THR A 105 -2.43 -50.58 -13.00
N ASN A 106 -1.57 -49.87 -12.26
CA ASN A 106 -0.20 -50.33 -11.97
C ASN A 106 0.53 -50.69 -13.27
N ALA A 107 0.77 -49.70 -14.13
CA ALA A 107 1.31 -49.90 -15.48
C ALA A 107 2.27 -48.77 -15.85
N SER A 108 3.13 -48.99 -16.84
CA SER A 108 3.99 -47.97 -17.42
C SER A 108 3.91 -47.94 -18.95
N LEU A 109 3.93 -46.75 -19.55
CA LEU A 109 3.98 -46.53 -20.99
C LEU A 109 5.08 -45.50 -21.30
N GLY A 110 6.07 -45.88 -22.10
CA GLY A 110 7.03 -44.91 -22.65
C GLY A 110 8.50 -45.10 -22.30
N LEU A 111 8.94 -46.20 -21.68
CA LEU A 111 10.37 -46.40 -21.42
C LEU A 111 11.15 -46.41 -22.76
N PHE A 112 12.12 -45.51 -22.92
CA PHE A 112 12.81 -45.27 -24.20
C PHE A 112 14.17 -45.95 -24.28
N ALA A 113 14.45 -46.67 -25.37
CA ALA A 113 15.81 -47.15 -25.69
C ALA A 113 16.62 -46.13 -26.53
N SER A 114 15.96 -45.32 -27.36
CA SER A 114 16.58 -44.25 -28.17
C SER A 114 15.52 -43.26 -28.68
N GLY A 115 15.56 -42.02 -28.19
CA GLY A 115 14.93 -40.81 -28.75
C GLY A 115 13.48 -40.89 -29.26
N GLY A 116 12.52 -40.36 -28.48
CA GLY A 116 11.18 -39.98 -28.95
C GLY A 116 10.08 -41.05 -28.86
N GLY A 117 8.85 -40.67 -29.25
CA GLY A 117 7.62 -41.49 -29.19
C GLY A 117 6.50 -40.81 -28.39
N SER A 118 5.24 -41.07 -28.76
CA SER A 118 4.04 -40.57 -28.06
C SER A 118 3.00 -41.66 -27.82
N VAL A 119 2.13 -41.43 -26.83
CA VAL A 119 0.92 -42.21 -26.61
C VAL A 119 -0.28 -41.32 -26.93
N ASP A 120 -1.12 -41.73 -27.87
CA ASP A 120 -2.31 -40.98 -28.28
C ASP A 120 -3.56 -41.83 -28.02
N ILE A 121 -4.37 -41.43 -27.05
CA ILE A 121 -5.58 -42.15 -26.62
C ILE A 121 -6.81 -41.36 -27.05
N THR A 122 -7.71 -41.98 -27.80
CA THR A 122 -9.06 -41.48 -28.06
C THR A 122 -10.07 -42.51 -27.60
N ALA A 123 -10.88 -42.19 -26.60
CA ALA A 123 -11.81 -43.14 -26.01
C ALA A 123 -13.03 -42.46 -25.36
N PRO A 124 -14.17 -43.16 -25.24
CA PRO A 124 -15.34 -42.65 -24.54
C PRO A 124 -15.06 -42.25 -23.08
N ALA A 125 -14.18 -43.01 -22.42
CA ALA A 125 -13.65 -42.76 -21.09
C ALA A 125 -12.30 -43.45 -20.90
N PHE A 126 -11.60 -43.12 -19.82
CA PHE A 126 -10.40 -43.80 -19.37
C PHE A 126 -10.39 -43.93 -17.86
N SER A 127 -9.70 -44.94 -17.34
CA SER A 127 -9.43 -45.12 -15.92
C SER A 127 -7.95 -45.41 -15.75
N PHE A 128 -7.19 -44.44 -15.25
CA PHE A 128 -5.77 -44.58 -14.94
C PHE A 128 -5.60 -44.62 -13.42
N SER A 129 -4.91 -45.65 -12.93
CA SER A 129 -4.61 -45.84 -11.51
C SER A 129 -3.16 -46.29 -11.35
N ASN A 130 -2.31 -45.50 -10.68
CA ASN A 130 -0.88 -45.79 -10.52
C ASN A 130 -0.18 -46.07 -11.86
N VAL A 131 -0.36 -45.17 -12.83
CA VAL A 131 0.24 -45.32 -14.17
C VAL A 131 1.41 -44.35 -14.32
N ILE A 132 2.51 -44.83 -14.89
CA ILE A 132 3.64 -43.99 -15.30
C ILE A 132 3.56 -43.77 -16.81
N PHE A 133 3.47 -42.53 -17.23
CA PHE A 133 3.58 -42.11 -18.62
C PHE A 133 4.95 -41.43 -18.80
N ASP A 134 5.93 -42.19 -19.26
CA ASP A 134 7.29 -41.70 -19.54
C ASP A 134 7.36 -40.91 -20.86
N ALA A 135 6.41 -41.17 -21.76
CA ALA A 135 6.31 -40.50 -23.05
C ALA A 135 5.31 -39.33 -23.06
N ALA A 136 5.39 -38.53 -24.12
CA ALA A 136 4.36 -37.53 -24.39
C ALA A 136 2.99 -38.22 -24.54
N LEU A 137 1.96 -37.63 -23.93
CA LEU A 137 0.63 -38.21 -23.84
C LEU A 137 -0.42 -37.24 -24.37
N THR A 138 -1.24 -37.68 -25.32
CA THR A 138 -2.50 -36.99 -25.68
C THR A 138 -3.67 -37.90 -25.34
N VAL A 139 -4.65 -37.39 -24.60
CA VAL A 139 -5.89 -38.12 -24.30
C VAL A 139 -7.09 -37.30 -24.75
N THR A 140 -7.89 -37.85 -25.64
CA THR A 140 -9.14 -37.28 -26.13
C THR A 140 -10.33 -38.09 -25.64
N LYS A 141 -11.08 -37.49 -24.72
CA LYS A 141 -12.33 -38.04 -24.19
C LYS A 141 -13.50 -37.64 -25.09
N ASN A 142 -14.15 -38.62 -25.71
CA ASN A 142 -15.23 -38.40 -26.68
C ASN A 142 -16.59 -39.04 -26.32
N GLY A 143 -16.74 -39.60 -25.11
CA GLY A 143 -17.98 -40.23 -24.64
C GLY A 143 -18.56 -39.65 -23.35
N ALA A 144 -19.71 -40.17 -22.91
CA ALA A 144 -20.47 -39.64 -21.77
C ALA A 144 -20.05 -40.22 -20.40
N ALA A 145 -19.33 -41.36 -20.35
CA ALA A 145 -18.88 -41.96 -19.09
C ALA A 145 -17.78 -41.12 -18.43
N ILE A 146 -17.68 -41.07 -17.09
CA ILE A 146 -16.63 -40.28 -16.42
C ILE A 146 -15.25 -40.88 -16.70
N ALA A 147 -14.25 -40.04 -16.95
CA ALA A 147 -12.86 -40.48 -17.02
C ALA A 147 -12.09 -40.06 -15.77
N THR A 148 -11.18 -40.90 -15.30
CA THR A 148 -10.47 -40.70 -14.03
C THR A 148 -8.97 -41.02 -14.14
N SER A 149 -8.16 -40.23 -13.43
CA SER A 149 -6.75 -40.51 -13.15
C SER A 149 -6.50 -40.40 -11.65
N SER A 150 -5.71 -41.31 -11.07
CA SER A 150 -5.30 -41.31 -9.67
C SER A 150 -3.93 -41.95 -9.51
N GLY A 151 -3.02 -41.34 -8.74
CA GLY A 151 -1.69 -41.88 -8.48
C GLY A 151 -0.75 -41.91 -9.68
N CYS A 152 -1.04 -41.17 -10.75
CA CYS A 152 -0.30 -41.26 -12.01
C CYS A 152 0.88 -40.29 -12.06
N TYR A 153 1.93 -40.69 -12.77
CA TYR A 153 3.12 -39.88 -13.06
C TYR A 153 3.16 -39.58 -14.55
N TYR A 154 3.15 -38.30 -14.90
CA TYR A 154 3.18 -37.82 -16.28
C TYR A 154 4.53 -37.14 -16.53
N ASN A 155 5.51 -37.90 -17.00
CA ASN A 155 6.90 -37.45 -17.19
C ASN A 155 7.14 -36.80 -18.54
N GLY A 156 6.28 -37.05 -19.54
CA GLY A 156 6.27 -36.34 -20.81
C GLY A 156 5.18 -35.27 -20.88
N ILE A 157 5.30 -34.38 -21.89
CA ILE A 157 4.28 -33.38 -22.21
C ILE A 157 2.91 -34.05 -22.31
N THR A 158 1.93 -33.53 -21.59
CA THR A 158 0.61 -34.16 -21.46
C THR A 158 -0.51 -33.23 -21.90
N VAL A 159 -1.44 -33.76 -22.70
CA VAL A 159 -2.61 -33.03 -23.20
C VAL A 159 -3.87 -33.82 -22.91
N PHE A 160 -4.83 -33.21 -22.20
CA PHE A 160 -6.17 -33.76 -22.01
C PHE A 160 -7.20 -32.92 -22.77
N ASN A 161 -7.96 -33.56 -23.65
CA ASN A 161 -9.09 -32.98 -24.37
C ASN A 161 -10.40 -33.58 -23.86
N ASN A 162 -11.28 -32.74 -23.32
CA ASN A 162 -12.67 -33.11 -23.02
C ASN A 162 -13.60 -32.52 -24.07
N THR A 163 -14.15 -33.38 -24.92
CA THR A 163 -15.04 -32.96 -26.01
C THR A 163 -16.51 -33.27 -25.72
N THR A 164 -16.84 -33.70 -24.50
CA THR A 164 -18.21 -34.11 -24.12
C THR A 164 -18.72 -33.40 -22.89
N ASN A 165 -20.04 -33.43 -22.69
CA ASN A 165 -20.72 -32.82 -21.54
C ASN A 165 -20.49 -33.55 -20.20
N SER A 166 -19.55 -34.50 -20.13
CA SER A 166 -19.24 -35.27 -18.92
C SER A 166 -17.96 -34.81 -18.24
N PHE A 167 -17.64 -35.42 -17.10
CA PHE A 167 -16.47 -35.10 -16.29
C PHE A 167 -15.22 -35.86 -16.75
N LEU A 168 -14.10 -35.16 -16.78
CA LEU A 168 -12.74 -35.69 -16.76
C LEU A 168 -12.13 -35.29 -15.42
N ARG A 169 -11.79 -36.26 -14.56
CA ARG A 169 -11.29 -36.00 -13.21
C ARG A 169 -9.85 -36.50 -13.06
N LEU A 170 -8.93 -35.57 -12.80
CA LEU A 170 -7.53 -35.86 -12.49
C LEU A 170 -7.35 -35.77 -10.97
N GLY A 171 -6.48 -36.61 -10.40
CA GLY A 171 -6.34 -36.76 -8.96
C GLY A 171 -7.64 -37.23 -8.29
N ALA A 172 -8.34 -38.15 -8.93
CA ALA A 172 -9.64 -38.69 -8.54
C ALA A 172 -9.48 -39.97 -7.68
N GLY A 173 -9.21 -39.79 -6.39
CA GLY A 173 -8.93 -40.89 -5.47
C GLY A 173 -8.12 -40.43 -4.25
N ALA A 174 -7.51 -41.38 -3.55
CA ALA A 174 -6.64 -41.09 -2.41
C ALA A 174 -5.22 -40.67 -2.81
N LEU A 175 -4.81 -40.95 -4.05
CA LEU A 175 -3.44 -40.75 -4.52
C LEU A 175 -3.37 -39.56 -5.50
N PRO A 176 -2.42 -38.63 -5.30
CA PRO A 176 -2.25 -37.48 -6.19
C PRO A 176 -1.67 -37.88 -7.54
N ASP A 177 -1.94 -37.04 -8.55
CA ASP A 177 -1.27 -37.09 -9.84
C ASP A 177 -0.07 -36.12 -9.87
N TYR A 178 1.01 -36.55 -10.52
CA TYR A 178 2.27 -35.81 -10.65
C TYR A 178 2.53 -35.48 -12.12
N PHE A 179 2.45 -34.20 -12.48
CA PHE A 179 2.76 -33.71 -13.82
C PHE A 179 4.17 -33.15 -13.84
N ASN A 180 5.12 -33.94 -14.34
CA ASN A 180 6.55 -33.64 -14.32
C ASN A 180 7.02 -32.88 -15.57
N ASP A 181 6.18 -32.76 -16.60
CA ASP A 181 6.36 -31.89 -17.77
C ASP A 181 5.12 -31.00 -18.01
N ASP A 182 5.14 -30.18 -19.07
CA ASP A 182 4.06 -29.25 -19.41
C ASP A 182 2.71 -29.98 -19.57
N LEU A 183 1.66 -29.43 -18.95
CA LEU A 183 0.29 -29.94 -18.99
C LEU A 183 -0.61 -28.99 -19.79
N THR A 184 -1.40 -29.51 -20.72
CA THR A 184 -2.45 -28.75 -21.42
C THR A 184 -3.83 -29.37 -21.17
N LEU A 185 -4.78 -28.56 -20.73
CA LEU A 185 -6.17 -28.94 -20.48
C LEU A 185 -7.09 -28.19 -21.46
N ASN A 186 -7.79 -28.94 -22.31
CA ASN A 186 -8.68 -28.39 -23.34
C ASN A 186 -10.11 -28.86 -23.11
N ASN A 187 -11.01 -27.93 -22.78
CA ASN A 187 -12.44 -28.21 -22.65
C ASN A 187 -13.24 -27.57 -23.80
N SER A 188 -13.66 -28.37 -24.78
CA SER A 188 -14.40 -27.89 -25.95
C SER A 188 -15.92 -28.13 -25.85
N SER A 189 -16.42 -28.41 -24.65
CA SER A 189 -17.80 -28.86 -24.40
C SER A 189 -18.43 -28.17 -23.20
N THR A 190 -19.68 -28.52 -22.88
CA THR A 190 -20.35 -28.10 -21.65
C THR A 190 -19.96 -28.91 -20.39
N GLY A 191 -19.05 -29.87 -20.55
CA GLY A 191 -18.54 -30.69 -19.45
C GLY A 191 -17.43 -30.00 -18.67
N TRP A 192 -16.80 -30.72 -17.74
CA TRP A 192 -15.79 -30.16 -16.86
C TRP A 192 -14.54 -31.03 -16.80
N ILE A 193 -13.38 -30.36 -16.84
CA ILE A 193 -12.12 -30.95 -16.41
C ILE A 193 -11.91 -30.55 -14.96
N ASN A 194 -11.94 -31.53 -14.06
CA ASN A 194 -11.62 -31.35 -12.65
C ASN A 194 -10.17 -31.79 -12.44
N ALA A 195 -9.24 -30.85 -12.54
CA ALA A 195 -7.87 -31.05 -12.15
C ALA A 195 -7.76 -31.12 -10.62
N SER A 196 -6.93 -32.01 -10.08
CA SER A 196 -6.74 -32.17 -8.63
C SER A 196 -8.07 -32.29 -7.87
N TYR A 197 -8.93 -33.22 -8.29
CA TYR A 197 -10.33 -33.28 -7.88
C TYR A 197 -10.52 -33.41 -6.36
N ASN A 198 -10.06 -34.51 -5.76
CA ASN A 198 -10.23 -34.81 -4.34
C ASN A 198 -8.98 -35.35 -3.63
N SER A 199 -7.91 -35.68 -4.36
CA SER A 199 -6.63 -36.08 -3.76
C SER A 199 -5.83 -34.88 -3.25
N ALA A 200 -5.14 -35.04 -2.13
CA ALA A 200 -4.20 -34.05 -1.63
C ALA A 200 -2.81 -34.28 -2.24
N GLY A 201 -2.11 -33.19 -2.59
CA GLY A 201 -0.71 -33.24 -3.02
C GLY A 201 -0.48 -33.40 -4.52
N ASN A 202 -1.45 -33.08 -5.36
CA ASN A 202 -1.22 -33.04 -6.82
C ASN A 202 -0.14 -31.99 -7.14
N SER A 203 0.69 -32.26 -8.14
CA SER A 203 1.81 -31.37 -8.45
C SER A 203 1.95 -31.10 -9.93
N TYR A 204 2.33 -29.86 -10.24
CA TYR A 204 2.64 -29.38 -11.57
C TYR A 204 4.09 -28.85 -11.55
N ALA A 205 5.02 -29.64 -12.06
CA ALA A 205 6.44 -29.34 -12.04
C ALA A 205 6.88 -28.39 -13.17
N ARG A 206 6.02 -28.18 -14.18
CA ARG A 206 6.23 -27.28 -15.32
C ARG A 206 4.98 -26.43 -15.59
N ASN A 207 4.85 -25.85 -16.78
CA ASN A 207 3.74 -24.95 -17.09
C ASN A 207 2.42 -25.72 -17.22
N VAL A 208 1.33 -25.05 -16.84
CA VAL A 208 -0.03 -25.55 -17.01
C VAL A 208 -0.78 -24.60 -17.93
N TYR A 209 -1.25 -25.12 -19.06
CA TYR A 209 -2.03 -24.40 -20.05
C TYR A 209 -3.50 -24.81 -19.95
N VAL A 210 -4.39 -23.84 -19.86
CA VAL A 210 -5.85 -24.06 -19.74
C VAL A 210 -6.59 -23.38 -20.89
N ASN A 211 -7.56 -24.10 -21.47
CA ASN A 211 -8.36 -23.62 -22.59
C ASN A 211 -9.82 -24.06 -22.47
N SER A 212 -10.77 -23.17 -22.75
CA SER A 212 -12.19 -23.50 -22.81
C SER A 212 -12.92 -22.74 -23.90
N SER A 213 -13.69 -23.45 -24.72
CA SER A 213 -14.41 -22.87 -25.86
C SER A 213 -15.93 -23.03 -25.79
N SER A 214 -16.46 -23.55 -24.68
CA SER A 214 -17.90 -23.79 -24.49
C SER A 214 -18.31 -23.52 -23.04
N GLY A 215 -19.59 -23.71 -22.71
CA GLY A 215 -20.17 -23.26 -21.43
C GLY A 215 -19.72 -24.02 -20.17
N GLY A 216 -18.93 -25.08 -20.32
CA GLY A 216 -18.34 -25.84 -19.21
C GLY A 216 -17.12 -25.13 -18.61
N GLY A 217 -16.14 -25.87 -18.11
CA GLY A 217 -14.95 -25.24 -17.54
C GLY A 217 -13.85 -26.18 -17.09
N ILE A 218 -12.85 -25.57 -16.47
CA ILE A 218 -11.72 -26.22 -15.83
C ILE A 218 -11.69 -25.80 -14.37
N THR A 219 -11.57 -26.76 -13.46
CA THR A 219 -11.45 -26.48 -12.03
C THR A 219 -10.25 -27.18 -11.41
N PHE A 220 -9.68 -26.56 -10.39
CA PHE A 220 -8.67 -27.15 -9.50
C PHE A 220 -9.25 -27.28 -8.10
N GLY A 221 -9.12 -28.45 -7.48
CA GLY A 221 -9.43 -28.63 -6.05
C GLY A 221 -10.92 -28.65 -5.68
N THR A 222 -11.82 -28.85 -6.65
CA THR A 222 -13.28 -28.69 -6.44
C THR A 222 -13.89 -29.60 -5.36
N ALA A 223 -13.29 -30.75 -5.03
CA ALA A 223 -13.76 -31.67 -4.00
C ALA A 223 -12.73 -31.84 -2.87
N GLY A 224 -12.01 -30.76 -2.55
CA GLY A 224 -11.04 -30.72 -1.46
C GLY A 224 -9.62 -31.16 -1.86
N GLY A 225 -9.42 -31.53 -3.12
CA GLY A 225 -8.08 -31.81 -3.62
C GLY A 225 -7.18 -30.58 -3.54
N THR A 226 -5.88 -30.80 -3.35
CA THR A 226 -4.89 -29.73 -3.22
C THR A 226 -3.85 -29.86 -4.33
N SER A 227 -3.29 -28.73 -4.75
CA SER A 227 -2.28 -28.73 -5.80
C SER A 227 -1.21 -27.66 -5.64
N THR A 228 -0.02 -27.96 -6.15
CA THR A 228 1.14 -27.07 -6.11
C THR A 228 1.73 -26.88 -7.50
N LEU A 229 1.95 -25.63 -7.90
CA LEU A 229 2.71 -25.27 -9.09
C LEU A 229 4.16 -24.93 -8.69
N ALA A 230 5.13 -25.59 -9.31
CA ALA A 230 6.54 -25.44 -8.99
C ALA A 230 7.09 -24.03 -9.28
N ALA A 231 8.20 -23.69 -8.62
CA ALA A 231 8.85 -22.39 -8.78
C ALA A 231 9.38 -22.19 -10.20
N GLY A 232 9.16 -21.00 -10.75
CA GLY A 232 9.63 -20.63 -12.10
C GLY A 232 8.61 -20.89 -13.22
N PHE A 233 7.46 -21.50 -12.92
CA PHE A 233 6.46 -21.89 -13.93
C PHE A 233 5.14 -21.15 -13.80
N VAL A 234 4.31 -21.24 -14.84
CA VAL A 234 3.06 -20.49 -14.95
C VAL A 234 1.84 -21.40 -15.13
N LEU A 235 0.73 -20.96 -14.53
CA LEU A 235 -0.63 -21.32 -14.95
C LEU A 235 -1.10 -20.23 -15.91
N ALA A 236 -1.26 -20.57 -17.18
CA ALA A 236 -1.55 -19.63 -18.24
C ALA A 236 -2.63 -20.17 -19.18
N GLU A 237 -3.20 -19.28 -19.98
CA GLU A 237 -4.02 -19.68 -21.11
C GLU A 237 -3.14 -20.32 -22.19
N GLY A 238 -3.62 -21.41 -22.79
CA GLY A 238 -2.99 -21.95 -23.98
C GLY A 238 -3.30 -21.11 -25.23
N VAL A 239 -2.82 -21.57 -26.38
CA VAL A 239 -2.97 -20.86 -27.67
C VAL A 239 -4.43 -20.59 -28.03
N THR A 240 -5.34 -21.50 -27.69
CA THR A 240 -6.78 -21.36 -27.96
C THR A 240 -7.51 -20.49 -26.94
N GLY A 241 -6.96 -20.34 -25.73
CA GLY A 241 -7.46 -19.53 -24.63
C GLY A 241 -8.88 -19.85 -24.18
N PHE A 242 -9.50 -18.87 -23.52
CA PHE A 242 -10.91 -18.91 -23.15
C PHE A 242 -11.76 -18.07 -24.12
N THR A 243 -12.69 -18.73 -24.81
CA THR A 243 -13.75 -18.05 -25.56
C THR A 243 -15.10 -18.14 -24.85
N ARG A 244 -15.32 -19.20 -24.05
CA ARG A 244 -16.44 -19.39 -23.12
C ARG A 244 -16.03 -20.33 -21.97
N GLY A 245 -16.77 -20.29 -20.87
CA GLY A 245 -16.66 -21.18 -19.74
C GLY A 245 -16.04 -20.55 -18.48
N THR A 246 -15.73 -21.41 -17.52
CA THR A 246 -15.22 -21.02 -16.21
C THR A 246 -13.84 -21.62 -15.95
N LEU A 247 -12.94 -20.83 -15.38
CA LEU A 247 -11.74 -21.29 -14.68
C LEU A 247 -11.95 -21.10 -13.17
N ASP A 248 -11.96 -22.19 -12.41
CA ASP A 248 -12.25 -22.18 -10.97
C ASP A 248 -11.10 -22.82 -10.18
N ILE A 249 -10.28 -21.99 -9.55
CA ILE A 249 -9.05 -22.40 -8.88
C ILE A 249 -9.26 -22.41 -7.37
N ARG A 250 -9.04 -23.55 -6.72
CA ARG A 250 -9.16 -23.73 -5.26
C ARG A 250 -7.98 -24.53 -4.73
N ASN A 251 -7.63 -24.33 -3.46
CA ASN A 251 -6.58 -25.09 -2.76
C ASN A 251 -5.28 -25.23 -3.58
N PHE A 252 -4.84 -24.11 -4.16
CA PHE A 252 -3.77 -24.06 -5.13
C PHE A 252 -2.65 -23.15 -4.62
N VAL A 253 -1.43 -23.68 -4.58
CA VAL A 253 -0.26 -22.91 -4.15
C VAL A 253 0.73 -22.80 -5.29
N GLN A 254 1.02 -21.58 -5.71
CA GLN A 254 2.16 -21.30 -6.58
C GLN A 254 3.43 -21.14 -5.74
N LEU A 255 4.47 -21.92 -6.02
CA LEU A 255 5.80 -21.70 -5.44
C LEU A 255 6.59 -20.67 -6.25
N GLY A 256 7.51 -19.96 -5.58
CA GLY A 256 8.40 -18.99 -6.21
C GLY A 256 7.71 -17.74 -6.79
N GLY A 257 8.51 -16.84 -7.37
CA GLY A 257 8.07 -15.50 -7.78
C GLY A 257 7.65 -15.35 -9.25
N ALA A 258 7.42 -16.43 -9.99
CA ALA A 258 7.07 -16.36 -11.41
C ALA A 258 5.75 -15.61 -11.62
N ALA A 259 5.73 -14.59 -12.48
CA ALA A 259 4.52 -13.81 -12.68
C ALA A 259 3.40 -14.65 -13.32
N GLN A 260 2.19 -14.58 -12.76
CA GLN A 260 1.01 -15.27 -13.26
C GLN A 260 0.12 -14.28 -14.02
N ALA A 261 -0.28 -14.65 -15.24
CA ALA A 261 -1.13 -13.83 -16.09
C ALA A 261 -2.23 -14.69 -16.71
N LEU A 262 -3.48 -14.28 -16.51
CA LEU A 262 -4.68 -14.92 -17.05
C LEU A 262 -5.57 -13.83 -17.64
N ASP A 263 -5.94 -13.95 -18.91
CA ASP A 263 -6.73 -12.96 -19.65
C ASP A 263 -7.98 -13.58 -20.26
N LEU A 264 -8.95 -13.88 -19.40
CA LEU A 264 -10.27 -14.39 -19.78
C LEU A 264 -11.18 -13.24 -20.28
N SER A 265 -10.64 -12.42 -21.19
CA SER A 265 -11.37 -11.36 -21.88
C SER A 265 -11.53 -11.72 -23.36
N TRP A 266 -12.77 -11.95 -23.78
CA TRP A 266 -13.04 -12.17 -25.20
C TRP A 266 -13.47 -10.86 -25.85
N PRO A 267 -12.80 -10.40 -26.92
CA PRO A 267 -13.13 -9.15 -27.61
C PRO A 267 -14.37 -9.26 -28.52
N GLY A 268 -14.90 -10.46 -28.75
CA GLY A 268 -16.07 -10.66 -29.62
C GLY A 268 -17.42 -10.50 -28.89
N PRO A 269 -18.54 -10.54 -29.64
CA PRO A 269 -19.88 -10.13 -29.19
C PRO A 269 -20.57 -11.11 -28.21
N LEU A 270 -19.82 -11.94 -27.49
CA LEU A 270 -20.38 -12.96 -26.60
C LEU A 270 -21.01 -12.32 -25.36
N SER A 271 -22.10 -12.92 -24.88
CA SER A 271 -22.86 -12.41 -23.75
C SER A 271 -22.01 -12.29 -22.47
N ALA A 272 -22.27 -11.22 -21.73
CA ALA A 272 -21.61 -10.74 -20.51
C ALA A 272 -21.27 -11.78 -19.41
N SER A 273 -21.90 -12.95 -19.40
CA SER A 273 -21.82 -13.94 -18.33
C SER A 273 -21.00 -15.20 -18.67
N SER A 274 -20.47 -15.33 -19.88
CA SER A 274 -19.90 -16.61 -20.33
C SER A 274 -18.43 -16.85 -19.94
N LEU A 275 -17.72 -15.88 -19.38
CA LEU A 275 -16.31 -16.00 -18.99
C LEU A 275 -16.14 -15.69 -17.50
N VAL A 276 -15.72 -16.69 -16.72
CA VAL A 276 -15.64 -16.57 -15.27
C VAL A 276 -14.28 -17.06 -14.78
N LEU A 277 -13.59 -16.22 -14.01
CA LEU A 277 -12.44 -16.60 -13.21
C LEU A 277 -12.86 -16.58 -11.73
N THR A 278 -12.91 -17.75 -11.11
CA THR A 278 -13.12 -17.90 -9.67
C THR A 278 -11.80 -18.29 -9.01
N LEU A 279 -11.42 -17.56 -7.97
CA LEU A 279 -10.22 -17.81 -7.19
C LEU A 279 -10.60 -18.02 -5.73
N GLY A 280 -10.20 -19.19 -5.21
CA GLY A 280 -10.30 -19.57 -3.83
C GLY A 280 -11.49 -20.48 -3.49
N PRO A 281 -11.51 -21.04 -2.27
CA PRO A 281 -10.65 -20.70 -1.13
C PRO A 281 -9.23 -21.26 -1.22
N ASN A 282 -8.35 -20.76 -0.35
CA ASN A 282 -6.98 -21.26 -0.12
C ASN A 282 -6.10 -21.23 -1.38
N VAL A 283 -6.11 -20.11 -2.10
CA VAL A 283 -5.24 -19.91 -3.25
C VAL A 283 -4.12 -18.95 -2.88
N VAL A 284 -2.88 -19.32 -3.19
CA VAL A 284 -1.69 -18.51 -2.92
C VAL A 284 -0.92 -18.27 -4.21
N PHE A 285 -0.75 -17.00 -4.56
CA PHE A 285 0.13 -16.56 -5.65
C PHE A 285 1.36 -15.86 -5.07
N ASN A 286 2.52 -16.49 -5.22
CA ASN A 286 3.80 -15.96 -4.75
C ASN A 286 4.50 -15.04 -5.78
N GLY A 287 4.14 -15.14 -7.06
CA GLY A 287 4.55 -14.18 -8.07
C GLY A 287 3.55 -13.04 -8.23
N SER A 288 3.95 -12.01 -9.00
CA SER A 288 3.03 -10.95 -9.41
C SER A 288 1.84 -11.53 -10.17
N ALA A 289 0.63 -11.04 -9.91
CA ALA A 289 -0.60 -11.54 -10.51
C ALA A 289 -1.24 -10.47 -11.42
N THR A 290 -1.55 -10.82 -12.66
CA THR A 290 -2.28 -9.96 -13.61
C THR A 290 -3.46 -10.74 -14.18
N PHE A 291 -4.65 -10.52 -13.64
CA PHE A 291 -5.84 -11.28 -14.00
C PHE A 291 -6.92 -10.38 -14.58
N VAL A 292 -7.45 -10.80 -15.72
CA VAL A 292 -8.51 -10.14 -16.45
C VAL A 292 -9.61 -11.15 -16.71
N ALA A 293 -10.87 -10.81 -16.39
CA ALA A 293 -12.00 -11.68 -16.68
C ALA A 293 -13.30 -10.89 -16.81
N SER A 294 -14.27 -11.47 -17.52
CA SER A 294 -15.63 -10.91 -17.56
C SER A 294 -16.29 -10.94 -16.17
N ASN A 295 -16.21 -12.07 -15.48
CA ASN A 295 -16.55 -12.16 -14.06
C ASN A 295 -15.33 -12.67 -13.32
N LEU A 296 -14.86 -11.89 -12.36
CA LEU A 296 -13.70 -12.18 -11.54
C LEU A 296 -14.19 -12.30 -10.11
N LEU A 297 -14.20 -13.49 -9.52
CA LEU A 297 -14.78 -13.77 -8.21
C LEU A 297 -13.68 -14.27 -7.26
N LEU A 298 -13.49 -13.59 -6.13
CA LEU A 298 -12.44 -13.91 -5.16
C LEU A 298 -13.02 -14.30 -3.80
N ASN A 299 -12.42 -15.31 -3.18
CA ASN A 299 -12.76 -15.81 -1.85
C ASN A 299 -11.49 -16.38 -1.17
N GLY A 300 -10.90 -15.67 -0.21
CA GLY A 300 -9.78 -16.25 0.58
C GLY A 300 -8.48 -16.45 -0.22
N VAL A 301 -8.14 -15.52 -1.12
CA VAL A 301 -6.92 -15.57 -1.93
C VAL A 301 -5.79 -14.75 -1.27
N THR A 302 -4.58 -15.28 -1.25
CA THR A 302 -3.37 -14.57 -0.81
C THR A 302 -2.48 -14.21 -1.98
N PHE A 303 -2.20 -12.92 -2.16
CA PHE A 303 -1.28 -12.40 -3.16
C PHE A 303 0.00 -11.87 -2.50
N ASN A 304 1.12 -12.55 -2.71
CA ASN A 304 2.44 -12.21 -2.15
C ASN A 304 3.38 -11.53 -3.16
N GLY A 305 3.06 -11.57 -4.45
CA GLY A 305 3.88 -10.96 -5.49
C GLY A 305 4.09 -9.46 -5.33
N ALA A 306 5.10 -8.92 -6.02
CA ALA A 306 5.45 -7.49 -5.96
C ALA A 306 4.34 -6.57 -6.52
N SER A 307 3.43 -7.08 -7.34
CA SER A 307 2.30 -6.36 -7.91
C SER A 307 1.10 -7.26 -8.13
N THR A 308 -0.10 -6.74 -7.89
CA THR A 308 -1.37 -7.43 -8.16
C THR A 308 -2.29 -6.52 -8.97
N ALA A 309 -2.68 -6.96 -10.17
CA ALA A 309 -3.60 -6.24 -11.05
C ALA A 309 -4.79 -7.12 -11.38
N LEU A 310 -5.98 -6.73 -10.92
CA LEU A 310 -7.22 -7.47 -11.06
C LEU A 310 -8.22 -6.63 -11.85
N THR A 311 -8.68 -7.12 -12.99
CA THR A 311 -9.50 -6.34 -13.92
C THR A 311 -10.76 -7.10 -14.31
N LYS A 312 -11.93 -6.52 -14.00
CA LYS A 312 -13.22 -6.94 -14.57
C LYS A 312 -13.46 -6.20 -15.89
N VAL A 313 -13.79 -6.93 -16.96
CA VAL A 313 -14.06 -6.39 -18.31
C VAL A 313 -15.34 -6.97 -18.91
N VAL A 314 -16.49 -6.25 -18.87
CA VAL A 314 -17.72 -6.69 -19.56
C VAL A 314 -18.65 -5.56 -20.03
N ASN A 315 -19.05 -5.59 -21.30
CA ASN A 315 -20.24 -4.87 -21.77
C ASN A 315 -21.53 -5.61 -21.37
N GLY A 316 -22.24 -5.12 -20.36
CA GLY A 316 -23.52 -5.67 -19.89
C GLY A 316 -23.49 -6.01 -18.39
N GLY A 317 -24.45 -5.45 -17.63
CA GLY A 317 -24.43 -5.30 -16.16
C GLY A 317 -24.51 -6.58 -15.30
N SER A 318 -23.53 -7.49 -15.41
CA SER A 318 -23.39 -8.57 -14.42
C SER A 318 -22.82 -8.02 -13.11
N LEU A 319 -23.56 -8.27 -12.02
CA LEU A 319 -23.08 -8.05 -10.67
C LEU A 319 -21.90 -8.99 -10.39
N ASN A 320 -20.79 -8.44 -9.94
CA ASN A 320 -19.62 -9.19 -9.52
C ASN A 320 -19.42 -9.02 -8.01
N THR A 321 -19.58 -10.09 -7.25
CA THR A 321 -19.53 -10.05 -5.78
C THR A 321 -18.41 -10.96 -5.28
N TRP A 322 -17.37 -10.37 -4.69
CA TRP A 322 -16.34 -11.12 -3.96
C TRP A 322 -16.82 -11.39 -2.56
N THR A 323 -16.75 -12.64 -2.13
CA THR A 323 -17.06 -13.02 -0.74
C THR A 323 -16.10 -12.34 0.24
N GLY A 324 -14.85 -12.12 -0.18
CA GLY A 324 -13.81 -11.47 0.60
C GLY A 324 -12.81 -12.45 1.21
N GLY A 325 -12.17 -12.08 2.33
CA GLY A 325 -11.13 -12.90 2.98
C GLY A 325 -9.78 -12.86 2.27
N ASN A 326 -9.61 -11.99 1.29
CA ASN A 326 -8.40 -11.91 0.48
C ASN A 326 -7.32 -11.11 1.21
N THR A 327 -6.06 -11.49 1.01
CA THR A 327 -4.88 -10.80 1.57
C THR A 327 -3.98 -10.32 0.44
N PHE A 328 -3.74 -9.01 0.40
CA PHE A 328 -2.86 -8.36 -0.58
C PHE A 328 -1.60 -7.86 0.12
N ASN A 329 -0.49 -8.59 -0.03
CA ASN A 329 0.82 -8.24 0.56
C ASN A 329 1.65 -7.30 -0.31
N SER A 330 1.23 -7.08 -1.56
CA SER A 330 1.86 -6.19 -2.52
C SER A 330 1.71 -4.71 -2.14
N ASN A 331 2.79 -3.92 -2.30
CA ASN A 331 2.75 -2.46 -2.26
C ASN A 331 2.17 -1.80 -3.52
N SER A 332 1.74 -2.60 -4.50
CA SER A 332 1.16 -2.16 -5.76
C SER A 332 -0.01 -3.08 -6.12
N THR A 333 -1.15 -2.89 -5.45
CA THR A 333 -2.41 -3.56 -5.80
C THR A 333 -3.30 -2.61 -6.60
N THR A 334 -3.82 -3.06 -7.74
CA THR A 334 -4.81 -2.32 -8.55
C THR A 334 -6.02 -3.21 -8.81
N ILE A 335 -7.20 -2.75 -8.43
CA ILE A 335 -8.47 -3.41 -8.69
C ILE A 335 -9.28 -2.52 -9.62
N THR A 336 -9.61 -3.05 -10.80
CA THR A 336 -10.22 -2.31 -11.89
C THR A 336 -11.59 -2.86 -12.23
N ASN A 337 -12.59 -1.97 -12.28
CA ASN A 337 -13.84 -2.23 -13.00
C ASN A 337 -13.82 -1.45 -14.32
N ALA A 338 -13.57 -2.15 -15.43
CA ALA A 338 -13.23 -1.53 -16.70
C ALA A 338 -14.43 -1.12 -17.56
N THR A 339 -15.67 -1.38 -17.13
CA THR A 339 -16.84 -1.29 -18.01
C THR A 339 -18.02 -0.55 -17.39
N GLY A 340 -18.74 0.20 -18.24
CA GLY A 340 -19.57 1.33 -17.81
C GLY A 340 -20.95 1.04 -17.24
N THR A 341 -21.37 -0.22 -17.11
CA THR A 341 -22.65 -0.57 -16.48
C THR A 341 -22.54 -1.72 -15.49
N SER A 342 -21.33 -2.16 -15.14
CA SER A 342 -21.13 -3.28 -14.21
C SER A 342 -20.89 -2.79 -12.79
N GLU A 343 -21.41 -3.53 -11.82
CA GLU A 343 -21.14 -3.35 -10.40
C GLU A 343 -20.14 -4.41 -9.92
N MET A 344 -19.15 -3.98 -9.14
CA MET A 344 -18.23 -4.84 -8.42
C MET A 344 -18.31 -4.57 -6.92
N ARG A 345 -18.74 -5.57 -6.15
CA ARG A 345 -18.80 -5.58 -4.68
C ARG A 345 -17.63 -6.39 -4.16
N ILE A 346 -16.79 -5.79 -3.33
CA ILE A 346 -15.56 -6.39 -2.82
C ILE A 346 -15.67 -6.52 -1.30
N GLY A 347 -15.33 -7.67 -0.74
CA GLY A 347 -15.50 -7.95 0.69
C GLY A 347 -16.97 -8.03 1.13
N ALA A 348 -17.83 -8.69 0.34
CA ALA A 348 -19.25 -8.89 0.63
C ALA A 348 -19.50 -10.08 1.57
N GLY A 349 -18.86 -10.03 2.74
CA GLY A 349 -18.97 -11.06 3.78
C GLY A 349 -17.76 -11.04 4.69
N THR A 350 -16.66 -11.63 4.23
CA THR A 350 -15.40 -11.70 5.00
C THR A 350 -14.51 -10.48 4.69
N PRO A 351 -13.85 -9.87 5.69
CA PRO A 351 -12.88 -8.79 5.47
C PRO A 351 -11.78 -9.12 4.45
N ASP A 352 -11.53 -8.21 3.49
CA ASP A 352 -10.25 -8.19 2.78
C ASP A 352 -9.20 -7.40 3.58
N THR A 353 -7.93 -7.77 3.40
CA THR A 353 -6.78 -7.15 4.04
C THR A 353 -5.79 -6.65 3.00
N TYR A 354 -5.50 -5.35 3.01
CA TYR A 354 -4.54 -4.69 2.14
C TYR A 354 -3.32 -4.26 2.96
N ASN A 355 -2.28 -5.10 2.97
CA ASN A 355 -1.04 -4.84 3.72
C ASN A 355 -0.16 -3.77 3.05
N GLY A 356 -0.25 -3.62 1.73
CA GLY A 356 0.39 -2.54 0.96
C GLY A 356 -0.61 -1.58 0.32
N ASN A 357 -0.13 -0.73 -0.58
CA ASN A 357 -0.97 0.27 -1.24
C ASN A 357 -1.99 -0.37 -2.21
N VAL A 358 -3.19 0.20 -2.27
CA VAL A 358 -4.25 -0.21 -3.18
C VAL A 358 -4.78 0.96 -4.00
N THR A 359 -4.97 0.72 -5.29
CA THR A 359 -5.68 1.59 -6.22
C THR A 359 -6.98 0.95 -6.67
N PHE A 360 -8.10 1.61 -6.40
CA PHE A 360 -9.42 1.27 -6.94
C PHE A 360 -9.65 2.09 -8.20
N HIS A 361 -9.58 1.43 -9.36
CA HIS A 361 -9.63 2.06 -10.68
C HIS A 361 -10.95 1.78 -11.39
N ARG A 362 -11.48 2.79 -12.08
CA ARG A 362 -12.69 2.68 -12.90
C ARG A 362 -12.45 3.27 -14.28
N VAL A 363 -12.73 2.55 -15.35
CA VAL A 363 -12.34 3.04 -16.68
C VAL A 363 -13.36 4.02 -17.27
N THR A 364 -14.65 3.87 -16.98
CA THR A 364 -15.75 4.67 -17.56
C THR A 364 -16.73 5.18 -16.51
N GLY A 365 -17.41 6.31 -16.78
CA GLY A 365 -18.25 7.03 -15.80
C GLY A 365 -19.37 6.25 -15.09
N GLY A 366 -19.93 5.20 -15.70
CA GLY A 366 -21.00 4.39 -15.10
C GLY A 366 -20.56 3.12 -14.37
N ALA A 367 -19.26 2.80 -14.35
CA ALA A 367 -18.75 1.65 -13.59
C ALA A 367 -18.92 1.87 -12.08
N ILE A 368 -19.54 0.92 -11.38
CA ILE A 368 -19.74 0.96 -9.92
C ILE A 368 -18.69 0.06 -9.26
N LEU A 369 -17.96 0.61 -8.29
CA LEU A 369 -16.96 -0.12 -7.53
C LEU A 369 -17.21 0.14 -6.05
N ASN A 370 -17.55 -0.93 -5.33
CA ASN A 370 -17.97 -0.88 -3.94
C ASN A 370 -17.03 -1.73 -3.07
N PRO A 371 -15.85 -1.21 -2.67
CA PRO A 371 -14.98 -1.86 -1.71
C PRO A 371 -15.59 -1.95 -0.32
N ALA A 372 -15.09 -2.88 0.49
CA ALA A 372 -15.57 -3.07 1.86
C ALA A 372 -17.10 -3.19 1.96
N TYR A 373 -17.72 -3.94 1.05
CA TYR A 373 -19.16 -3.90 0.83
C TYR A 373 -19.94 -4.28 2.10
N ASP A 374 -19.65 -5.43 2.71
CA ASP A 374 -20.31 -5.91 3.95
C ASP A 374 -19.33 -6.18 5.12
N GLY A 375 -18.05 -6.48 4.83
CA GLY A 375 -17.04 -6.75 5.85
C GLY A 375 -16.26 -5.52 6.33
N ILE A 376 -15.63 -5.61 7.51
CA ILE A 376 -14.67 -4.60 8.02
C ILE A 376 -13.33 -4.82 7.34
N ASN A 377 -13.08 -4.13 6.23
CA ASN A 377 -11.86 -4.33 5.43
C ASN A 377 -10.72 -3.49 6.00
N ASN A 378 -9.53 -4.09 6.11
CA ASN A 378 -8.36 -3.46 6.71
C ASN A 378 -7.43 -2.90 5.64
N PHE A 379 -7.11 -1.62 5.76
CA PHE A 379 -6.12 -0.93 4.94
C PHE A 379 -4.92 -0.56 5.80
N PHE A 380 -3.75 -1.12 5.49
CA PHE A 380 -2.47 -0.81 6.14
C PHE A 380 -1.54 0.03 5.25
N GLY A 381 -1.82 0.11 3.94
CA GLY A 381 -1.16 0.99 2.98
C GLY A 381 -2.03 2.14 2.48
N ASN A 382 -1.51 2.93 1.54
CA ASN A 382 -2.25 4.04 0.93
C ASN A 382 -3.46 3.56 0.14
N VAL A 383 -4.54 4.35 0.15
CA VAL A 383 -5.75 4.12 -0.65
C VAL A 383 -5.85 5.20 -1.72
N THR A 384 -5.85 4.77 -2.97
CA THR A 384 -6.03 5.67 -4.13
C THR A 384 -7.28 5.29 -4.90
N VAL A 385 -8.11 6.27 -5.25
CA VAL A 385 -9.18 6.10 -6.24
C VAL A 385 -8.76 6.74 -7.56
N SER A 386 -9.06 6.05 -8.66
CA SER A 386 -8.69 6.53 -9.99
C SER A 386 -9.77 6.28 -11.02
N THR A 387 -9.72 7.06 -12.10
CA THR A 387 -10.59 6.91 -13.26
C THR A 387 -9.80 6.96 -14.55
N GLY A 388 -10.16 6.14 -15.54
CA GLY A 388 -9.71 6.24 -16.93
C GLY A 388 -10.51 7.28 -17.74
N TYR A 389 -11.63 7.75 -17.19
CA TYR A 389 -12.51 8.75 -17.79
C TYR A 389 -12.23 10.14 -17.21
N MET A 390 -11.80 11.06 -18.07
CA MET A 390 -11.28 12.39 -17.74
C MET A 390 -12.35 13.50 -17.73
N ILE A 391 -13.64 13.17 -17.78
CA ILE A 391 -14.74 14.17 -17.76
C ILE A 391 -15.58 13.93 -16.50
N GLY A 392 -15.75 14.98 -15.69
CA GLY A 392 -16.51 14.93 -14.44
C GLY A 392 -17.95 14.42 -14.65
N GLY A 393 -18.46 13.62 -13.72
CA GLY A 393 -19.83 13.08 -13.80
C GLY A 393 -20.00 11.57 -13.55
N GLY A 394 -18.96 10.86 -13.11
CA GLY A 394 -19.10 9.44 -12.72
C GLY A 394 -19.55 9.25 -11.26
N THR A 395 -20.18 8.11 -10.96
CA THR A 395 -20.49 7.66 -9.57
C THR A 395 -19.22 7.72 -8.71
N ALA A 396 -19.26 7.83 -7.39
CA ALA A 396 -18.03 7.69 -6.58
C ALA A 396 -17.56 6.23 -6.51
N VAL A 397 -16.31 5.99 -6.11
CA VAL A 397 -15.95 4.70 -5.50
C VAL A 397 -16.52 4.74 -4.08
N THR A 398 -17.40 3.80 -3.74
CA THR A 398 -18.18 3.83 -2.50
C THR A 398 -17.79 2.68 -1.60
N PHE A 399 -17.05 2.99 -0.54
CA PHE A 399 -16.67 2.04 0.49
C PHE A 399 -17.84 1.80 1.44
N GLY A 400 -18.12 0.53 1.77
CA GLY A 400 -19.20 0.22 2.72
C GLY A 400 -20.61 0.38 2.16
N ALA A 401 -20.81 0.30 0.84
CA ALA A 401 -22.14 0.48 0.24
C ALA A 401 -23.22 -0.45 0.85
N GLY A 402 -22.85 -1.65 1.31
CA GLY A 402 -23.67 -2.55 2.12
C GLY A 402 -23.55 -2.27 3.62
N SER A 403 -23.19 -3.27 4.42
CA SER A 403 -22.98 -3.16 5.88
C SER A 403 -21.50 -3.00 6.32
N GLY A 404 -20.55 -2.97 5.39
CA GLY A 404 -19.11 -3.01 5.69
C GLY A 404 -18.48 -1.68 6.07
N THR A 405 -17.24 -1.74 6.54
CA THR A 405 -16.48 -0.59 7.06
C THR A 405 -15.09 -0.56 6.44
N ALA A 406 -14.63 0.61 6.04
CA ALA A 406 -13.23 0.83 5.69
C ALA A 406 -12.45 1.20 6.95
N ARG A 407 -11.59 0.29 7.43
CA ARG A 407 -10.75 0.51 8.60
C ARG A 407 -9.32 0.82 8.18
N PHE A 408 -8.83 1.99 8.55
CA PHE A 408 -7.45 2.42 8.33
C PHE A 408 -6.64 2.09 9.58
N ALA A 409 -5.68 1.17 9.47
CA ALA A 409 -5.00 0.58 10.62
C ALA A 409 -3.49 0.41 10.41
N GLY A 410 -2.82 -0.06 11.48
CA GLY A 410 -1.40 -0.37 11.51
C GLY A 410 -0.50 0.84 11.71
N ASN A 411 0.80 0.63 11.45
CA ASN A 411 1.85 1.56 11.89
C ASN A 411 2.33 2.53 10.82
N ASN A 412 2.06 2.31 9.53
CA ASN A 412 2.59 3.15 8.46
C ASN A 412 1.77 4.44 8.30
N PRO A 413 2.36 5.57 7.89
CA PRO A 413 1.58 6.70 7.41
C PRO A 413 0.76 6.30 6.19
N GLN A 414 -0.48 6.77 6.13
CA GLN A 414 -1.40 6.45 5.04
C GLN A 414 -1.93 7.72 4.40
N THR A 415 -2.22 7.64 3.10
CA THR A 415 -2.89 8.71 2.36
C THR A 415 -4.17 8.18 1.73
N ILE A 416 -5.17 9.05 1.65
CA ILE A 416 -6.37 8.86 0.84
C ILE A 416 -6.32 9.86 -0.30
N SER A 417 -6.20 9.35 -1.52
CA SER A 417 -5.92 10.17 -2.71
C SER A 417 -6.91 9.89 -3.84
N LYS A 418 -7.12 10.89 -4.70
CA LYS A 418 -7.73 10.73 -6.01
C LYS A 418 -6.77 11.22 -7.10
N THR A 419 -6.70 10.52 -8.22
CA THR A 419 -5.71 10.80 -9.30
C THR A 419 -6.08 11.94 -10.26
N VAL A 420 -7.33 12.40 -10.29
CA VAL A 420 -7.82 13.46 -11.19
C VAL A 420 -8.65 14.44 -10.38
N ALA A 421 -8.32 15.73 -10.42
CA ALA A 421 -8.94 16.75 -9.57
C ALA A 421 -10.46 16.85 -9.73
N ILE A 422 -10.98 16.68 -10.95
CA ILE A 422 -12.41 16.80 -11.26
C ILE A 422 -13.22 15.52 -11.03
N MET A 423 -12.58 14.41 -10.62
CA MET A 423 -13.33 13.19 -10.31
C MET A 423 -14.06 13.33 -8.97
N SER A 424 -15.18 12.61 -8.85
CA SER A 424 -15.93 12.45 -7.61
C SER A 424 -15.01 11.96 -6.48
N ALA A 425 -15.14 12.57 -5.31
CA ALA A 425 -14.43 12.15 -4.10
C ALA A 425 -14.74 10.69 -3.76
N PRO A 426 -13.82 9.95 -3.12
CA PRO A 426 -14.16 8.68 -2.49
C PRO A 426 -15.25 8.90 -1.42
N VAL A 427 -16.23 8.00 -1.40
CA VAL A 427 -17.34 8.00 -0.45
C VAL A 427 -17.16 6.82 0.49
N PHE A 428 -17.33 7.04 1.79
CA PHE A 428 -17.31 6.01 2.81
C PHE A 428 -18.66 6.01 3.52
N HIS A 429 -19.36 4.88 3.54
CA HIS A 429 -20.53 4.77 4.41
C HIS A 429 -20.09 4.73 5.87
N ARG A 430 -19.10 3.89 6.17
CA ARG A 430 -18.51 3.76 7.49
C ARG A 430 -16.99 3.77 7.35
N MET A 431 -16.35 4.70 8.06
CA MET A 431 -14.90 4.85 8.11
C MET A 431 -14.45 4.75 9.57
N ASP A 432 -13.44 3.92 9.82
CA ASP A 432 -12.81 3.77 11.13
C ASP A 432 -11.30 4.06 11.00
N VAL A 433 -10.80 4.92 11.88
CA VAL A 433 -9.38 5.26 11.97
C VAL A 433 -8.87 4.66 13.26
N ASP A 434 -8.09 3.59 13.11
CA ASP A 434 -7.55 2.79 14.20
C ASP A 434 -6.06 2.49 13.97
N LYS A 435 -5.29 3.58 13.91
CA LYS A 435 -3.85 3.57 13.70
C LYS A 435 -3.13 3.45 15.05
N THR A 436 -2.35 2.38 15.19
CA THR A 436 -1.48 2.17 16.35
C THR A 436 -0.29 3.13 16.38
N LEU A 437 0.22 3.55 15.21
CA LEU A 437 1.26 4.59 15.04
C LEU A 437 1.03 5.32 13.71
N ASN A 438 1.46 6.59 13.62
CA ASN A 438 1.31 7.44 12.44
C ASN A 438 -0.16 7.65 12.01
N ASP A 439 -0.36 8.55 11.06
CA ASP A 439 -1.68 9.10 10.79
C ASP A 439 -2.16 8.83 9.36
N VAL A 440 -3.41 9.22 9.10
CA VAL A 440 -4.01 9.26 7.77
C VAL A 440 -4.00 10.70 7.26
N THR A 441 -3.47 10.95 6.06
CA THR A 441 -3.51 12.26 5.39
C THR A 441 -4.47 12.27 4.22
N LEU A 442 -5.35 13.27 4.15
CA LEU A 442 -6.28 13.45 3.04
C LEU A 442 -5.66 14.29 1.92
N ASN A 443 -5.32 13.62 0.82
CA ASN A 443 -4.91 14.26 -0.44
C ASN A 443 -6.10 14.47 -1.39
N SER A 444 -7.30 14.10 -0.93
CA SER A 444 -8.57 14.36 -1.60
C SER A 444 -9.66 14.57 -0.56
N PRO A 445 -10.73 15.34 -0.86
CA PRO A 445 -11.90 15.38 0.01
C PRO A 445 -12.51 13.98 0.12
N VAL A 446 -13.16 13.69 1.25
CA VAL A 446 -13.87 12.43 1.51
C VAL A 446 -15.28 12.72 2.01
N ALA A 447 -16.26 11.92 1.60
CA ALA A 447 -17.63 12.02 2.09
C ALA A 447 -17.98 10.83 2.98
N ILE A 448 -18.58 11.09 4.14
CA ILE A 448 -19.03 10.08 5.09
C ILE A 448 -20.56 10.01 5.05
N MET A 449 -21.13 8.86 4.72
CA MET A 449 -22.59 8.70 4.58
C MET A 449 -23.29 8.23 5.86
N GLN A 450 -22.61 7.51 6.75
CA GLN A 450 -23.23 6.96 7.97
C GLN A 450 -22.39 7.19 9.22
N THR A 451 -21.18 6.62 9.32
CA THR A 451 -20.36 6.79 10.53
C THR A 451 -18.90 7.10 10.22
N MET A 452 -18.32 7.96 11.04
CA MET A 452 -16.87 8.12 11.15
C MET A 452 -16.44 7.88 12.60
N ALA A 453 -15.63 6.87 12.83
CA ALA A 453 -15.06 6.57 14.14
C ALA A 453 -13.59 7.03 14.20
N PHE A 454 -13.28 7.82 15.23
CA PHE A 454 -11.92 8.15 15.64
C PHE A 454 -11.55 7.24 16.82
N THR A 455 -10.85 6.15 16.54
CA THR A 455 -10.46 5.15 17.54
C THR A 455 -9.04 5.43 18.03
N THR A 456 -8.06 5.37 17.13
CA THR A 456 -6.64 5.71 17.38
C THR A 456 -6.01 6.34 16.12
N GLY A 457 -5.07 7.28 16.31
CA GLY A 457 -4.40 8.03 15.23
C GLY A 457 -5.21 9.18 14.66
N LEU A 458 -4.51 10.12 14.04
CA LEU A 458 -5.09 11.35 13.53
C LEU A 458 -5.52 11.22 12.07
N VAL A 459 -6.48 12.06 11.68
CA VAL A 459 -6.74 12.37 10.27
C VAL A 459 -6.31 13.80 10.00
N HIS A 460 -5.38 13.99 9.07
CA HIS A 460 -4.96 15.32 8.62
C HIS A 460 -5.80 15.74 7.43
N SER A 461 -6.66 16.74 7.63
CA SER A 461 -7.48 17.36 6.59
C SER A 461 -7.00 18.78 6.30
N ALA A 462 -7.35 19.28 5.12
CA ALA A 462 -7.03 20.64 4.70
C ALA A 462 -8.25 21.31 4.08
N ALA A 463 -8.20 22.64 3.90
CA ALA A 463 -9.31 23.39 3.32
C ALA A 463 -9.76 22.86 1.94
N ALA A 464 -8.81 22.34 1.14
CA ALA A 464 -9.07 21.70 -0.16
C ALA A 464 -9.51 20.22 -0.06
N ASN A 465 -9.16 19.54 1.03
CA ASN A 465 -9.33 18.10 1.24
C ASN A 465 -10.02 17.83 2.58
N ARG A 466 -11.30 18.21 2.67
CA ARG A 466 -12.09 18.11 3.89
C ARG A 466 -12.74 16.74 4.03
N ILE A 467 -12.94 16.32 5.28
CA ILE A 467 -13.97 15.34 5.62
C ILE A 467 -15.33 16.04 5.50
N THR A 468 -16.32 15.38 4.89
CA THR A 468 -17.70 15.88 4.85
C THR A 468 -18.66 14.81 5.37
N LEU A 469 -19.21 15.02 6.55
CA LEU A 469 -20.33 14.22 7.08
C LEU A 469 -21.61 14.64 6.33
N GLN A 470 -22.21 13.70 5.62
CA GLN A 470 -23.46 13.89 4.88
C GLN A 470 -24.67 13.91 5.83
N PRO A 471 -25.86 14.35 5.38
CA PRO A 471 -27.04 14.38 6.23
C PRO A 471 -27.32 13.03 6.92
N GLY A 472 -27.43 13.07 8.25
CA GLY A 472 -27.67 11.88 9.08
C GLY A 472 -26.42 11.07 9.42
N ALA A 473 -25.25 11.39 8.88
CA ALA A 473 -23.99 10.78 9.29
C ALA A 473 -23.59 11.24 10.70
N ILE A 474 -23.05 10.32 11.49
CA ILE A 474 -22.64 10.54 12.88
C ILE A 474 -21.15 10.27 13.07
N THR A 475 -20.56 10.87 14.09
CA THR A 475 -19.18 10.62 14.50
C THR A 475 -19.09 10.58 16.02
N ASN A 476 -18.07 9.92 16.57
CA ASN A 476 -17.75 10.04 17.99
C ASN A 476 -17.00 11.37 18.24
N MET A 477 -16.76 11.71 19.51
CA MET A 477 -16.03 12.93 19.89
C MET A 477 -14.54 12.89 19.53
N GLY A 478 -14.01 11.73 19.14
CA GLY A 478 -12.59 11.45 19.19
C GLY A 478 -12.06 11.38 20.63
N ASN A 479 -10.74 11.46 20.76
CA ASN A 479 -10.01 11.48 22.02
C ASN A 479 -8.62 12.10 21.79
N ALA A 480 -7.81 12.27 22.85
CA ALA A 480 -6.46 12.83 22.76
C ALA A 480 -5.53 12.12 21.75
N ALA A 481 -5.75 10.83 21.49
CA ALA A 481 -4.99 10.03 20.53
C ALA A 481 -5.66 9.90 19.15
N SER A 482 -6.89 10.38 18.96
CA SER A 482 -7.60 10.28 17.67
C SER A 482 -8.60 11.41 17.46
N TYR A 483 -8.31 12.25 16.47
CA TYR A 483 -9.15 13.37 16.05
C TYR A 483 -8.80 13.81 14.63
N ASN A 484 -9.64 14.66 14.05
CA ASN A 484 -9.33 15.36 12.81
C ASN A 484 -8.43 16.56 13.09
N ASN A 485 -7.18 16.49 12.66
CA ASN A 485 -6.23 17.59 12.66
C ASN A 485 -6.45 18.48 11.42
N GLY A 486 -7.41 19.39 11.51
CA GLY A 486 -7.80 20.27 10.40
C GLY A 486 -9.31 20.49 10.30
N PRO A 487 -9.77 21.06 9.18
CA PRO A 487 -11.17 21.39 9.00
C PRO A 487 -12.06 20.20 8.59
N ILE A 488 -13.28 20.19 9.10
CA ILE A 488 -14.33 19.20 8.76
C ILE A 488 -15.64 19.91 8.40
N ASN A 489 -16.41 19.31 7.50
CA ASN A 489 -17.75 19.74 7.15
C ASN A 489 -18.79 18.76 7.71
N CYS A 490 -19.91 19.30 8.19
CA CYS A 490 -21.08 18.55 8.61
C CYS A 490 -22.32 19.14 7.93
N ILE A 491 -23.08 18.33 7.21
CA ILE A 491 -24.29 18.76 6.49
C ILE A 491 -25.53 18.36 7.28
N VAL A 492 -26.41 19.31 7.52
CA VAL A 492 -27.73 19.09 8.12
C VAL A 492 -28.79 19.33 7.06
N ALA A 493 -29.73 18.39 6.91
CA ALA A 493 -30.88 18.52 6.01
C ALA A 493 -32.16 18.06 6.74
N ALA A 494 -32.45 18.69 7.87
CA ALA A 494 -33.57 18.36 8.75
C ALA A 494 -34.16 19.63 9.38
N ALA A 495 -35.49 19.65 9.55
CA ALA A 495 -36.19 20.67 10.32
C ALA A 495 -36.10 20.38 11.82
N GLY A 496 -36.17 21.42 12.65
CA GLY A 496 -36.05 21.31 14.10
C GLY A 496 -34.60 21.17 14.56
N ASN A 497 -34.41 20.50 15.69
CA ASN A 497 -33.11 20.44 16.38
C ASN A 497 -32.18 19.39 15.76
N SER A 498 -30.90 19.73 15.62
CA SER A 498 -29.83 18.83 15.18
C SER A 498 -28.57 19.07 16.01
N SER A 499 -27.87 18.00 16.38
CA SER A 499 -26.59 18.06 17.10
C SER A 499 -25.46 17.62 16.18
N LEU A 500 -24.43 18.44 16.05
CA LEU A 500 -23.29 18.21 15.19
C LEU A 500 -22.04 18.10 16.07
N ILE A 501 -21.29 17.02 15.90
CA ILE A 501 -20.02 16.80 16.59
C ILE A 501 -18.89 17.16 15.64
N PHE A 502 -17.97 17.99 16.10
CA PHE A 502 -16.72 18.33 15.44
C PHE A 502 -15.56 17.68 16.23
N PRO A 503 -15.10 16.48 15.85
CA PRO A 503 -14.01 15.77 16.52
C PRO A 503 -12.66 16.34 16.07
N VAL A 504 -12.44 17.63 16.34
CA VAL A 504 -11.28 18.39 15.83
C VAL A 504 -10.18 18.52 16.87
N GLY A 505 -8.97 18.75 16.39
CA GLY A 505 -7.80 19.12 17.18
C GLY A 505 -6.77 19.83 16.32
N LYS A 506 -5.73 20.38 16.95
CA LYS A 506 -4.63 21.07 16.26
C LYS A 506 -3.39 21.06 17.14
N SER A 507 -2.21 20.94 16.54
CA SER A 507 -0.92 21.01 17.25
C SER A 507 -0.82 20.08 18.46
N GLY A 508 -1.31 18.84 18.34
CA GLY A 508 -1.29 17.85 19.42
C GLY A 508 -2.46 17.93 20.40
N ALA A 509 -3.26 19.00 20.38
CA ALA A 509 -4.38 19.19 21.29
C ALA A 509 -5.71 18.76 20.65
N TRP A 510 -6.35 17.73 21.23
CA TRP A 510 -7.73 17.36 20.93
C TRP A 510 -8.69 18.38 21.56
N ARG A 511 -9.49 19.05 20.73
CA ARG A 511 -10.36 20.17 21.14
C ARG A 511 -11.70 20.12 20.40
N PRO A 512 -12.53 19.11 20.69
CA PRO A 512 -13.77 18.92 19.98
C PRO A 512 -14.77 20.04 20.32
N ALA A 513 -15.77 20.19 19.47
CA ALA A 513 -16.91 21.07 19.73
C ALA A 513 -18.21 20.35 19.37
N VAL A 514 -19.27 20.65 20.11
CA VAL A 514 -20.64 20.21 19.79
C VAL A 514 -21.48 21.43 19.47
N LEU A 515 -22.12 21.44 18.31
CA LEU A 515 -23.01 22.50 17.89
C LEU A 515 -24.44 21.97 17.85
N ASN A 516 -25.33 22.55 18.65
CA ASN A 516 -26.75 22.25 18.56
C ASN A 516 -27.42 23.37 17.77
N THR A 517 -28.11 23.01 16.69
CA THR A 517 -28.74 23.95 15.76
C THR A 517 -30.23 23.69 15.67
N THR A 518 -30.99 24.72 15.33
CA THR A 518 -32.42 24.62 15.03
C THR A 518 -32.69 25.23 13.65
N HIS A 519 -33.38 24.49 12.78
CA HIS A 519 -33.76 24.95 11.43
C HIS A 519 -35.28 24.93 11.24
N SER A 520 -35.80 25.84 10.40
CA SER A 520 -37.23 25.92 10.07
C SER A 520 -37.70 24.82 9.12
N ASP A 521 -36.80 24.29 8.29
CA ASP A 521 -37.10 23.29 7.25
C ASP A 521 -35.86 22.41 6.98
N ALA A 522 -36.02 21.44 6.07
CA ALA A 522 -35.00 20.44 5.76
C ALA A 522 -34.01 20.84 4.63
N SER A 523 -33.97 22.12 4.20
CA SER A 523 -33.00 22.56 3.20
C SER A 523 -31.56 22.36 3.73
N ALA A 524 -30.70 21.78 2.90
CA ALA A 524 -29.36 21.38 3.34
C ALA A 524 -28.48 22.59 3.70
N VAL A 525 -27.85 22.55 4.88
CA VAL A 525 -26.91 23.54 5.38
C VAL A 525 -25.59 22.86 5.72
N THR A 526 -24.49 23.33 5.10
CA THR A 526 -23.14 22.88 5.43
C THR A 526 -22.57 23.74 6.55
N TYR A 527 -22.16 23.10 7.64
CA TYR A 527 -21.37 23.69 8.71
C TYR A 527 -19.92 23.27 8.56
N ASN A 528 -19.00 24.23 8.69
CA ASN A 528 -17.58 23.94 8.77
C ASN A 528 -17.08 24.18 10.20
N GLY A 529 -16.32 23.25 10.76
CA GLY A 529 -15.58 23.44 12.00
C GLY A 529 -14.08 23.20 11.83
N GLU A 530 -13.28 24.04 12.47
CA GLU A 530 -11.84 23.86 12.70
C GLU A 530 -11.45 24.48 14.05
N VAL A 531 -10.46 23.92 14.73
CA VAL A 531 -9.79 24.58 15.86
C VAL A 531 -8.47 25.17 15.40
N ILE A 532 -8.23 26.43 15.76
CA ILE A 532 -7.02 27.17 15.42
C ILE A 532 -6.17 27.29 16.68
N ALA A 533 -4.99 26.67 16.67
CA ALA A 533 -4.00 26.77 17.75
C ALA A 533 -3.21 28.09 17.66
N SER A 534 -3.90 29.20 17.85
CA SER A 534 -3.31 30.55 17.87
C SER A 534 -4.08 31.46 18.80
N SER A 535 -3.40 32.45 19.37
CA SER A 535 -3.99 33.45 20.27
C SER A 535 -5.16 34.18 19.63
N ALA A 536 -6.33 34.10 20.27
CA ALA A 536 -7.47 34.91 19.88
C ALA A 536 -7.30 36.37 20.35
N ALA A 537 -6.58 36.59 21.46
CA ALA A 537 -6.23 37.92 21.95
C ALA A 537 -5.38 38.69 20.94
N ALA A 538 -4.43 38.00 20.27
CA ALA A 538 -3.58 38.59 19.25
C ALA A 538 -4.34 39.08 18.00
N LEU A 539 -5.61 38.69 17.81
CA LEU A 539 -6.47 39.26 16.77
C LEU A 539 -6.78 40.75 17.01
N SER A 540 -6.53 41.26 18.22
CA SER A 540 -6.72 42.67 18.61
C SER A 540 -8.15 43.18 18.36
N TYR A 541 -9.14 42.30 18.51
CA TYR A 541 -10.55 42.64 18.35
C TYR A 541 -11.09 43.32 19.61
N THR A 542 -11.99 44.29 19.43
CA THR A 542 -12.56 45.05 20.54
C THR A 542 -13.36 44.14 21.47
N LEU A 543 -13.11 44.24 22.78
CA LEU A 543 -13.83 43.50 23.82
C LEU A 543 -15.09 44.26 24.26
N PRO A 544 -16.24 43.58 24.50
CA PRO A 544 -17.37 44.18 25.17
C PRO A 544 -17.08 44.35 26.66
N PHE A 545 -17.79 45.26 27.34
CA PHE A 545 -17.59 45.52 28.77
C PHE A 545 -17.89 44.31 29.69
N THR A 546 -18.49 43.25 29.17
CA THR A 546 -18.79 42.01 29.90
C THR A 546 -17.66 40.98 29.85
N ILE A 547 -16.61 41.21 29.03
CA ILE A 547 -15.46 40.33 28.89
C ILE A 547 -14.19 41.08 29.29
N SER A 548 -13.36 40.49 30.15
CA SER A 548 -12.06 41.07 30.51
C SER A 548 -10.94 40.66 29.55
N ASN A 549 -10.96 39.41 29.05
CA ASN A 549 -9.99 38.90 28.09
C ASN A 549 -10.49 37.62 27.41
N VAL A 550 -9.92 37.31 26.24
CA VAL A 550 -10.17 36.07 25.48
C VAL A 550 -8.92 35.18 25.49
N SER A 551 -9.08 33.91 25.15
CA SER A 551 -7.98 32.93 25.13
C SER A 551 -6.78 33.40 24.30
N SER A 552 -5.58 33.28 24.86
CA SER A 552 -4.30 33.44 24.18
C SER A 552 -3.77 32.12 23.58
N VAL A 553 -4.50 31.02 23.74
CA VAL A 553 -4.06 29.68 23.29
C VAL A 553 -4.66 29.31 21.93
N ARG A 554 -5.99 29.43 21.80
CA ARG A 554 -6.74 28.92 20.65
C ARG A 554 -8.13 29.51 20.53
N TYR A 555 -8.73 29.32 19.37
CA TYR A 555 -10.15 29.57 19.12
C TYR A 555 -10.73 28.55 18.13
N TRP A 556 -12.04 28.42 18.10
CA TRP A 556 -12.76 27.58 17.14
C TRP A 556 -13.33 28.45 16.04
N GLN A 557 -13.09 28.07 14.80
CA GLN A 557 -13.76 28.68 13.65
C GLN A 557 -14.89 27.74 13.22
N ILE A 558 -16.13 28.15 13.51
CA ILE A 558 -17.33 27.42 13.12
C ILE A 558 -18.20 28.33 12.26
N ASP A 559 -18.21 28.03 10.96
CA ASP A 559 -18.94 28.78 9.95
C ASP A 559 -20.08 27.94 9.37
N ARG A 560 -21.02 28.60 8.69
CA ARG A 560 -22.09 27.91 7.95
C ARG A 560 -22.28 28.50 6.56
N GLN A 561 -22.77 27.65 5.66
CA GLN A 561 -23.38 28.12 4.42
C GLN A 561 -24.60 28.98 4.73
N ALA A 562 -24.68 30.15 4.10
CA ALA A 562 -25.79 31.08 4.27
C ALA A 562 -27.06 30.53 3.60
N VAL A 563 -27.87 29.82 4.37
CA VAL A 563 -29.22 29.36 4.01
C VAL A 563 -30.23 30.01 4.95
N ALA A 564 -31.39 30.42 4.43
CA ALA A 564 -32.38 31.23 5.15
C ALA A 564 -33.12 30.48 6.27
N ASN A 565 -33.01 29.15 6.31
CA ASN A 565 -33.74 28.28 7.23
C ASN A 565 -33.10 28.14 8.63
N PHE A 566 -31.98 28.80 8.89
CA PHE A 566 -31.33 28.77 10.20
C PHE A 566 -32.07 29.66 11.21
N ILE A 567 -32.42 29.12 12.39
CA ILE A 567 -33.13 29.85 13.45
C ILE A 567 -32.16 30.25 14.56
N SER A 568 -31.50 29.26 15.17
CA SER A 568 -30.64 29.48 16.34
C SER A 568 -29.68 28.32 16.56
N ALA A 569 -28.66 28.56 17.38
CA ALA A 569 -27.74 27.53 17.84
C ALA A 569 -27.17 27.83 19.22
N ASN A 570 -26.59 26.80 19.86
CA ASN A 570 -25.62 26.95 20.94
C ASN A 570 -24.41 26.06 20.65
N VAL A 571 -23.28 26.35 21.27
CA VAL A 571 -22.04 25.58 21.14
C VAL A 571 -21.54 25.13 22.49
N THR A 572 -21.08 23.87 22.55
CA THR A 572 -20.29 23.34 23.66
C THR A 572 -18.85 23.23 23.21
N LEU A 573 -17.94 23.94 23.89
CA LEU A 573 -16.50 23.88 23.67
C LEU A 573 -15.85 23.06 24.78
N TYR A 574 -14.87 22.24 24.42
CA TYR A 574 -14.12 21.42 25.35
C TYR A 574 -12.72 21.99 25.56
N TYR A 575 -12.26 21.98 26.80
CA TYR A 575 -10.99 22.55 27.22
C TYR A 575 -10.26 21.58 28.16
N ASP A 576 -8.94 21.73 28.22
CA ASP A 576 -8.05 20.92 29.06
C ASP A 576 -7.09 21.84 29.84
N LEU A 577 -6.19 21.24 30.63
CA LEU A 577 -5.23 21.94 31.48
C LEU A 577 -4.48 23.07 30.75
N ASP A 578 -4.08 22.86 29.50
CA ASP A 578 -3.36 23.86 28.69
C ASP A 578 -4.23 25.03 28.19
N ASP A 579 -5.53 25.05 28.46
CA ASP A 579 -6.39 26.23 28.23
C ASP A 579 -6.42 27.19 29.44
N GLY A 580 -5.82 26.84 30.57
CA GLY A 580 -5.64 27.73 31.72
C GLY A 580 -6.91 28.05 32.52
N VAL A 581 -7.91 27.16 32.51
CA VAL A 581 -9.18 27.38 33.23
C VAL A 581 -9.02 27.05 34.72
N THR A 582 -8.89 28.06 35.58
CA THR A 582 -8.75 27.96 37.05
C THR A 582 -9.89 28.61 37.84
N ASN A 583 -10.77 29.35 37.16
CA ASN A 583 -11.95 30.04 37.66
C ASN A 583 -13.12 29.79 36.70
N TYR A 584 -13.52 28.52 36.59
CA TYR A 584 -14.60 28.09 35.68
C TYR A 584 -15.95 28.81 35.90
N PRO A 585 -16.36 29.26 37.12
CA PRO A 585 -17.62 29.98 37.27
C PRO A 585 -17.66 31.33 36.55
N ASN A 586 -16.50 31.92 36.27
CA ASN A 586 -16.37 33.16 35.49
C ASN A 586 -15.90 32.92 34.04
N LEU A 587 -15.86 31.67 33.59
CA LEU A 587 -15.59 31.34 32.19
C LEU A 587 -16.84 31.59 31.36
N THR A 588 -16.70 32.30 30.24
CA THR A 588 -17.76 32.52 29.26
C THR A 588 -17.31 32.11 27.86
N VAL A 589 -18.26 31.96 26.95
CA VAL A 589 -17.98 31.84 25.51
C VAL A 589 -18.16 33.20 24.87
N ALA A 590 -17.13 33.65 24.15
CA ALA A 590 -17.22 34.81 23.28
C ALA A 590 -17.26 34.39 21.82
N LYS A 591 -17.96 35.15 21.00
CA LYS A 591 -17.94 34.99 19.53
C LYS A 591 -17.82 36.32 18.82
N THR A 592 -17.41 36.31 17.57
CA THR A 592 -17.46 37.53 16.73
C THR A 592 -18.83 37.71 16.07
N ILE A 593 -19.11 38.87 15.47
CA ILE A 593 -20.33 39.12 14.70
C ILE A 593 -19.95 39.37 13.24
N GLY A 594 -20.37 38.48 12.33
CA GLY A 594 -20.08 38.61 10.88
C GLY A 594 -18.58 38.63 10.59
N THR A 595 -18.15 39.50 9.66
CA THR A 595 -16.74 39.79 9.36
C THR A 595 -16.12 40.84 10.29
N GLY A 596 -16.80 41.18 11.39
CA GLY A 596 -16.40 42.25 12.30
C GLY A 596 -15.18 41.90 13.16
N THR A 597 -14.50 42.93 13.66
CA THR A 597 -13.34 42.86 14.55
C THR A 597 -13.72 43.12 16.01
N ALA A 598 -14.87 42.61 16.46
CA ALA A 598 -15.38 42.80 17.81
C ALA A 598 -15.90 41.48 18.39
N TRP A 599 -15.62 41.25 19.67
CA TRP A 599 -16.13 40.13 20.43
C TRP A 599 -17.52 40.45 21.01
N PHE A 600 -18.34 39.41 21.14
CA PHE A 600 -19.66 39.44 21.73
C PHE A 600 -19.77 38.28 22.71
N ASP A 601 -20.17 38.59 23.93
CA ASP A 601 -20.36 37.61 24.99
C ASP A 601 -21.69 36.86 24.79
N VAL A 602 -21.62 35.54 24.62
CA VAL A 602 -22.81 34.68 24.54
C VAL A 602 -23.09 33.95 25.84
N GLY A 603 -22.36 34.27 26.91
CA GLY A 603 -22.46 33.58 28.18
C GLY A 603 -21.97 32.13 28.08
N GLY A 604 -22.12 31.41 29.19
CA GLY A 604 -22.04 29.96 29.19
C GLY A 604 -22.02 29.37 30.59
N THR A 605 -22.17 28.06 30.66
CA THR A 605 -22.05 27.29 31.89
C THR A 605 -20.91 26.29 31.73
N ALA A 606 -19.81 26.54 32.43
CA ALA A 606 -18.64 25.66 32.46
C ALA A 606 -18.75 24.57 33.54
N THR A 607 -18.07 23.45 33.35
CA THR A 607 -18.22 22.27 34.24
C THR A 607 -17.19 22.16 35.35
N ALA A 608 -15.94 22.61 35.13
CA ALA A 608 -14.84 22.40 36.07
C ALA A 608 -13.61 23.28 35.78
N ASN A 609 -12.70 23.38 36.77
CA ASN A 609 -11.33 23.83 36.56
C ASN A 609 -10.48 22.72 35.92
N GLY A 610 -9.42 23.11 35.21
CA GLY A 610 -8.55 22.18 34.47
C GLY A 610 -9.27 21.66 33.23
N THR A 611 -9.64 20.38 33.23
CA THR A 611 -10.34 19.73 32.10
C THR A 611 -11.86 19.84 32.23
N GLY A 612 -12.54 20.26 31.18
CA GLY A 612 -13.99 20.39 31.20
C GLY A 612 -14.61 20.81 29.88
N SER A 613 -15.87 21.25 29.95
CA SER A 613 -16.56 21.86 28.83
C SER A 613 -17.36 23.07 29.26
N ILE A 614 -17.68 23.94 28.32
CA ILE A 614 -18.55 25.10 28.50
C ILE A 614 -19.59 25.13 27.40
N SER A 615 -20.87 25.23 27.78
CA SER A 615 -21.98 25.39 26.83
C SER A 615 -22.45 26.82 26.81
N SER A 616 -22.47 27.44 25.63
CA SER A 616 -22.87 28.83 25.44
C SER A 616 -24.37 29.05 25.63
N GLY A 617 -24.77 30.31 25.78
CA GLY A 617 -26.14 30.73 25.49
C GLY A 617 -26.52 30.57 24.01
N VAL A 618 -27.78 30.87 23.69
CA VAL A 618 -28.31 30.77 22.32
C VAL A 618 -27.89 31.97 21.48
N PHE A 619 -27.46 31.72 20.25
CA PHE A 619 -27.10 32.75 19.26
C PHE A 619 -27.74 32.49 17.89
N ALA A 620 -27.87 33.56 17.10
CA ALA A 620 -28.47 33.55 15.76
C ALA A 620 -27.50 33.93 14.62
N SER A 621 -26.20 34.03 14.91
CA SER A 621 -25.16 34.31 13.91
C SER A 621 -23.89 33.48 14.19
N PHE A 622 -23.17 33.09 13.14
CA PHE A 622 -21.95 32.28 13.23
C PHE A 622 -20.71 33.11 12.98
N SER A 623 -19.60 32.65 13.57
CA SER A 623 -18.26 33.19 13.39
C SER A 623 -17.25 32.38 14.25
N LYS A 624 -16.09 32.97 14.56
CA LYS A 624 -15.14 32.44 15.55
C LYS A 624 -15.74 32.40 16.95
N PHE A 625 -15.50 31.32 17.68
CA PHE A 625 -15.83 31.11 19.09
C PHE A 625 -14.55 30.95 19.91
N VAL A 626 -14.54 31.47 21.13
CA VAL A 626 -13.37 31.42 22.01
C VAL A 626 -13.78 31.33 23.48
N LEU A 627 -12.94 30.70 24.30
CA LEU A 627 -13.02 30.81 25.75
C LEU A 627 -12.64 32.22 26.19
N ALA A 628 -13.38 32.79 27.13
CA ALA A 628 -13.13 34.13 27.62
C ALA A 628 -13.40 34.22 29.13
N ASN A 629 -12.80 35.22 29.78
CA ASN A 629 -13.17 35.62 31.13
C ASN A 629 -14.33 36.61 31.05
N ALA A 630 -15.42 36.33 31.76
CA ALA A 630 -16.38 37.36 32.11
C ALA A 630 -15.68 38.43 32.98
N THR A 631 -16.17 39.67 32.96
CA THR A 631 -15.62 40.76 33.77
C THR A 631 -15.56 40.37 35.26
N GLY A 632 -14.36 40.43 35.84
CA GLY A 632 -14.08 39.95 37.21
C GLY A 632 -13.55 38.52 37.29
N GLY A 633 -13.47 37.81 36.16
CA GLY A 633 -12.78 36.53 36.03
C GLY A 633 -11.27 36.66 36.09
N SER A 634 -10.62 35.60 36.56
CA SER A 634 -9.18 35.55 36.84
C SER A 634 -8.51 34.31 36.26
N ASN A 635 -9.09 33.69 35.23
CA ASN A 635 -8.41 32.58 34.56
C ASN A 635 -7.10 33.12 33.97
N PRO A 636 -5.92 32.56 34.32
CA PRO A 636 -4.64 32.90 33.73
C PRO A 636 -4.62 32.32 32.31
N LEU A 637 -5.38 32.97 31.42
CA LEU A 637 -5.23 32.71 29.99
C LEU A 637 -3.80 33.18 29.67
N PRO A 638 -2.91 32.28 29.21
CA PRO A 638 -1.46 32.38 29.39
C PRO A 638 -0.84 33.70 28.90
N VAL A 639 0.27 34.07 29.53
CA VAL A 639 1.05 35.30 29.31
C VAL A 639 1.22 35.65 27.82
N GLU A 640 1.00 36.93 27.49
CA GLU A 640 1.11 37.45 26.14
C GLU A 640 2.54 37.93 25.86
N LEU A 641 3.38 36.99 25.41
CA LEU A 641 4.68 37.30 24.80
C LEU A 641 4.44 38.02 23.47
N LEU A 642 4.83 39.29 23.37
CA LEU A 642 4.67 40.09 22.15
C LEU A 642 5.68 39.72 21.08
N SER A 643 6.93 39.47 21.49
CA SER A 643 7.99 39.09 20.58
C SER A 643 9.08 38.34 21.33
N PHE A 644 9.76 37.44 20.62
CA PHE A 644 11.04 36.87 21.00
C PHE A 644 11.85 36.75 19.72
N THR A 645 13.07 37.26 19.72
CA THR A 645 13.98 37.27 18.57
C THR A 645 15.37 36.85 18.99
N ALA A 646 16.08 36.18 18.09
CA ALA A 646 17.49 35.87 18.23
C ALA A 646 18.23 36.31 16.96
N GLY A 647 19.38 36.96 17.11
CA GLY A 647 20.19 37.45 15.99
C GLY A 647 21.69 37.28 16.25
N PRO A 648 22.50 37.09 15.20
CA PRO A 648 23.95 36.99 15.38
C PRO A 648 24.53 38.36 15.76
N GLY A 649 25.22 38.41 16.90
CA GLY A 649 26.05 39.53 17.36
C GLY A 649 27.53 39.32 17.03
N THR A 650 28.40 40.17 17.60
CA THR A 650 29.86 40.03 17.40
C THR A 650 30.42 38.95 18.33
N GLY A 651 30.49 37.71 17.85
CA GLY A 651 31.02 36.57 18.64
C GLY A 651 30.00 35.94 19.59
N GLN A 652 28.73 36.34 19.52
CA GLN A 652 27.64 35.89 20.40
C GLN A 652 26.31 35.87 19.62
N VAL A 653 25.24 35.32 20.21
CA VAL A 653 23.86 35.50 19.73
C VAL A 653 23.11 36.40 20.71
N ASP A 654 22.53 37.48 20.21
CA ASP A 654 21.72 38.42 20.97
C ASP A 654 20.25 37.96 20.96
N LEU A 655 19.63 37.92 22.13
CA LEU A 655 18.27 37.47 22.37
C LEU A 655 17.46 38.57 23.03
N ASP A 656 16.34 38.95 22.42
CA ASP A 656 15.47 40.02 22.90
C ASP A 656 14.03 39.53 22.97
N TRP A 657 13.30 39.87 24.03
CA TRP A 657 11.86 39.65 24.11
C TRP A 657 11.12 40.75 24.82
N VAL A 658 9.82 40.81 24.51
CA VAL A 658 8.89 41.78 25.08
C VAL A 658 7.64 41.07 25.55
N THR A 659 7.23 41.29 26.78
CA THR A 659 5.92 40.87 27.31
C THR A 659 4.93 42.03 27.22
N ALA A 660 3.65 41.74 26.96
CA ALA A 660 2.57 42.73 27.04
C ALA A 660 2.09 42.89 28.49
N THR A 661 1.93 41.75 29.16
CA THR A 661 1.53 41.61 30.56
C THR A 661 2.22 40.39 31.15
N GLU A 662 2.47 40.41 32.45
CA GLU A 662 2.99 39.29 33.23
C GLU A 662 2.07 39.07 34.43
N VAL A 663 1.71 37.81 34.70
CA VAL A 663 0.91 37.45 35.86
C VAL A 663 1.57 36.24 36.51
N ASN A 664 1.93 36.38 37.79
CA ASN A 664 2.67 35.41 38.59
C ASN A 664 3.99 34.90 37.99
N ASN A 665 4.60 35.62 37.05
CA ASN A 665 5.84 35.21 36.40
C ASN A 665 7.05 35.38 37.34
N ASP A 666 7.64 34.26 37.76
CA ASP A 666 8.84 34.25 38.61
C ASP A 666 10.09 34.51 37.78
N PHE A 667 10.31 33.75 36.69
CA PHE A 667 11.46 33.94 35.80
C PHE A 667 11.29 33.32 34.41
N PHE A 668 12.08 33.80 33.46
CA PHE A 668 12.30 33.17 32.16
C PHE A 668 13.56 32.34 32.17
N THR A 669 13.51 31.12 31.63
CA THR A 669 14.70 30.34 31.24
C THR A 669 14.86 30.41 29.73
N VAL A 670 16.02 30.89 29.28
CA VAL A 670 16.38 30.86 27.86
C VAL A 670 17.02 29.52 27.56
N GLU A 671 16.49 28.81 26.57
CA GLU A 671 16.97 27.49 26.19
C GLU A 671 17.40 27.43 24.73
N ARG A 672 18.41 26.62 24.43
CA ARG A 672 19.05 26.48 23.10
C ARG A 672 19.07 25.02 22.62
N SER A 673 18.93 24.79 21.32
CA SER A 673 19.02 23.46 20.69
C SER A 673 19.70 23.52 19.32
N ASN A 674 20.40 22.44 18.92
CA ASN A 674 20.98 22.23 17.57
C ASN A 674 20.11 21.35 16.64
N GLY A 675 18.85 21.08 17.00
CA GLY A 675 17.99 20.20 16.20
C GLY A 675 16.53 20.11 16.66
N MET A 676 16.06 21.09 17.44
CA MET A 676 14.69 21.19 17.99
C MET A 676 14.22 20.03 18.90
N ALA A 677 15.09 19.08 19.25
CA ALA A 677 14.73 17.90 20.06
C ALA A 677 15.15 18.04 21.54
N LEU A 678 16.42 18.36 21.80
CA LEU A 678 16.97 18.57 23.13
C LEU A 678 17.33 20.05 23.29
N PHE A 679 16.69 20.71 24.25
CA PHE A 679 16.94 22.10 24.61
C PHE A 679 17.72 22.14 25.93
N GLU A 680 18.86 22.83 25.94
CA GLU A 680 19.65 23.09 27.15
C GLU A 680 19.37 24.49 27.68
N ALA A 681 19.29 24.66 29.00
CA ALA A 681 19.15 25.97 29.62
C ALA A 681 20.48 26.72 29.57
N ILE A 682 20.48 27.92 28.99
CA ILE A 682 21.67 28.77 28.87
C ILE A 682 21.65 29.98 29.81
N ALA A 683 20.46 30.42 30.23
CA ALA A 683 20.31 31.51 31.19
C ALA A 683 18.94 31.51 31.89
N THR A 684 18.89 32.16 33.04
CA THR A 684 17.66 32.49 33.76
C THR A 684 17.60 33.99 33.99
N VAL A 685 16.45 34.60 33.73
CA VAL A 685 16.21 36.04 33.86
C VAL A 685 14.93 36.25 34.68
N ASP A 686 15.04 36.97 35.79
CA ASP A 686 13.91 37.23 36.69
C ASP A 686 12.75 37.91 35.93
N GLY A 687 11.54 37.42 36.19
CA GLY A 687 10.29 38.00 35.73
C GLY A 687 9.88 39.20 36.60
N ALA A 688 8.87 39.94 36.17
CA ALA A 688 8.35 41.07 36.94
C ALA A 688 7.35 40.67 38.03
N GLY A 689 7.07 39.37 38.19
CA GLY A 689 6.01 38.86 39.05
C GLY A 689 4.63 39.15 38.48
N ASN A 690 4.17 40.40 38.63
CA ASN A 690 2.93 40.87 38.03
C ASN A 690 3.15 42.22 37.36
N SER A 691 2.88 42.33 36.07
CA SER A 691 2.95 43.56 35.30
C SER A 691 1.79 43.66 34.32
N SER A 692 1.17 44.84 34.24
CA SER A 692 0.27 45.23 33.16
C SER A 692 0.91 46.18 32.15
N ALA A 693 2.19 46.53 32.36
CA ALA A 693 3.00 47.32 31.45
C ALA A 693 3.89 46.40 30.62
N SER A 694 4.20 46.83 29.39
CA SER A 694 5.14 46.10 28.54
C SER A 694 6.55 46.17 29.10
N ILE A 695 7.23 45.02 29.18
CA ILE A 695 8.58 44.91 29.71
C ILE A 695 9.49 44.31 28.65
N HIS A 696 10.64 44.93 28.46
CA HIS A 696 11.67 44.50 27.53
C HIS A 696 12.79 43.79 28.29
N TYR A 697 13.19 42.65 27.78
CA TYR A 697 14.27 41.82 28.29
C TYR A 697 15.27 41.54 27.18
N ALA A 698 16.54 41.42 27.56
CA ALA A 698 17.61 41.10 26.64
C ALA A 698 18.69 40.26 27.32
N ILE A 699 19.26 39.30 26.59
CA ILE A 699 20.44 38.55 27.01
C ILE A 699 21.30 38.18 25.80
N ALA A 700 22.57 37.85 26.05
CA ALA A 700 23.47 37.35 25.04
C ALA A 700 23.93 35.93 25.38
N ASP A 701 23.90 35.05 24.38
CA ASP A 701 24.58 33.77 24.42
C ASP A 701 26.02 33.96 23.93
N TYR A 702 26.96 33.99 24.87
CA TYR A 702 28.39 34.19 24.63
C TYR A 702 29.13 32.93 24.15
N ALA A 703 28.45 31.78 24.08
CA ALA A 703 29.03 30.54 23.59
C ALA A 703 28.11 29.87 22.56
N PRO A 704 27.64 30.58 21.53
CA PRO A 704 26.64 30.08 20.58
C PRO A 704 27.17 28.89 19.80
N LEU A 705 26.28 27.97 19.40
CA LEU A 705 26.67 26.83 18.57
C LEU A 705 26.93 27.31 17.13
N GLU A 706 28.00 26.80 16.52
CA GLU A 706 28.31 27.09 15.12
C GLU A 706 27.27 26.46 14.18
N GLY A 707 26.84 27.22 13.18
CA GLY A 707 25.77 26.84 12.28
C GLY A 707 24.38 27.16 12.82
N ASP A 708 23.42 26.27 12.57
CA ASP A 708 22.01 26.50 12.90
C ASP A 708 21.71 26.19 14.38
N SER A 709 21.16 27.17 15.09
CA SER A 709 20.69 27.07 16.46
C SER A 709 19.23 27.53 16.58
N TYR A 710 18.51 26.93 17.52
CA TYR A 710 17.13 27.27 17.87
C TYR A 710 17.06 27.69 19.32
N TYR A 711 16.44 28.84 19.58
CA TYR A 711 16.27 29.37 20.93
C TYR A 711 14.78 29.43 21.28
N ARG A 712 14.42 29.18 22.54
CA ARG A 712 13.05 29.38 23.05
C ARG A 712 13.10 29.95 24.48
N LEU A 713 12.01 30.57 24.91
CA LEU A 713 11.80 30.95 26.30
C LEU A 713 10.96 29.88 26.99
N ARG A 714 11.32 29.56 28.23
CA ARG A 714 10.49 28.85 29.21
C ARG A 714 10.15 29.81 30.33
N GLN A 715 8.93 30.30 30.35
CA GLN A 715 8.44 31.15 31.44
C GLN A 715 8.01 30.27 32.61
N THR A 716 8.46 30.57 33.83
CA THR A 716 8.12 29.83 35.05
C THR A 716 7.44 30.75 36.04
N ASP A 717 6.30 30.33 36.58
CA ASP A 717 5.51 31.06 37.55
C ASP A 717 5.95 30.75 39.00
N PHE A 718 5.55 31.56 39.98
CA PHE A 718 5.93 31.39 41.40
C PHE A 718 5.51 30.06 42.03
N ASP A 719 4.55 29.36 41.43
CA ASP A 719 4.10 28.03 41.87
C ASP A 719 4.85 26.87 41.16
N GLY A 720 5.79 27.20 40.27
CA GLY A 720 6.63 26.26 39.52
C GLY A 720 6.02 25.79 38.19
N HIS A 721 4.81 26.21 37.82
CA HIS A 721 4.27 25.95 36.47
C HIS A 721 5.06 26.71 35.41
N PHE A 722 5.09 26.19 34.18
CA PHE A 722 5.81 26.85 33.10
C PHE A 722 5.14 26.68 31.73
N SER A 723 5.43 27.62 30.82
CA SER A 723 5.02 27.58 29.41
C SER A 723 6.20 27.94 28.49
N TYR A 724 6.15 27.51 27.23
CA TYR A 724 7.21 27.76 26.25
C TYR A 724 6.77 28.72 25.15
N SER A 725 7.69 29.57 24.69
CA SER A 725 7.52 30.30 23.43
C SER A 725 7.69 29.38 22.22
N GLN A 726 7.28 29.87 21.04
CA GLN A 726 7.77 29.30 19.79
C GLN A 726 9.29 29.47 19.69
N PRO A 727 10.04 28.48 19.19
CA PRO A 727 11.47 28.64 18.97
C PRO A 727 11.77 29.60 17.82
N VAL A 728 12.83 30.39 17.96
CA VAL A 728 13.40 31.23 16.89
C VAL A 728 14.71 30.63 16.40
N HIS A 729 14.90 30.69 15.08
CA HIS A 729 16.09 30.17 14.41
C HIS A 729 17.13 31.29 14.22
N VAL A 730 18.38 30.96 14.47
CA VAL A 730 19.53 31.79 14.13
C VAL A 730 20.64 30.90 13.58
N ARG A 731 21.32 31.40 12.55
CA ARG A 731 22.55 30.80 12.06
C ARG A 731 23.72 31.64 12.54
N PHE A 732 24.59 31.07 13.37
CA PHE A 732 25.77 31.73 13.90
C PHE A 732 27.03 31.19 13.22
N GLU A 733 27.75 32.07 12.54
CA GLU A 733 29.02 31.76 11.89
C GLU A 733 30.09 32.64 12.57
N PRO A 734 31.04 32.07 13.33
CA PRO A 734 32.07 32.85 13.99
C PRO A 734 32.88 33.61 12.94
N ALA A 735 33.08 34.92 13.14
CA ALA A 735 33.89 35.74 12.27
C ALA A 735 35.27 35.08 12.09
N SER A 736 35.63 34.74 10.84
CA SER A 736 36.80 33.92 10.53
C SER A 736 38.10 34.53 11.10
N ALA A 737 38.54 34.04 12.26
CA ALA A 737 39.88 34.29 12.78
C ALA A 737 40.87 33.43 11.98
N THR A 738 41.22 33.90 10.78
CA THR A 738 42.21 33.24 9.91
C THR A 738 43.34 34.22 9.62
N ALA A 739 44.33 34.29 10.50
CA ALA A 739 45.61 34.89 10.16
C ALA A 739 46.70 34.04 10.81
N PHE A 740 47.56 33.43 10.00
CA PHE A 740 48.78 32.81 10.50
C PHE A 740 49.76 33.90 10.98
N LEU A 741 50.66 33.55 11.88
CA LEU A 741 51.69 34.45 12.41
C LEU A 741 53.07 34.00 11.95
N LEU A 742 53.91 34.96 11.57
CA LEU A 742 55.33 34.76 11.32
C LEU A 742 56.14 35.50 12.37
N TYR A 743 56.87 34.78 13.23
CA TYR A 743 57.69 35.43 14.24
C TYR A 743 59.01 34.70 14.55
N PRO A 744 60.09 35.44 14.86
CA PRO A 744 60.17 36.90 14.71
C PRO A 744 60.16 37.32 13.22
N ASN A 745 59.68 38.52 12.93
CA ASN A 745 59.70 39.11 11.60
C ASN A 745 59.79 40.65 11.72
N PRO A 746 60.93 41.30 11.36
CA PRO A 746 62.12 40.72 10.74
C PRO A 746 62.87 39.70 11.61
N SER A 747 63.60 38.77 11.00
CA SER A 747 64.42 37.76 11.69
C SER A 747 65.85 37.70 11.18
N CYS A 748 66.82 37.53 12.07
CA CYS A 748 68.21 37.15 11.76
C CYS A 748 68.50 35.66 12.03
N GLY A 749 67.46 34.85 12.22
CA GLY A 749 67.53 33.43 12.58
C GLY A 749 66.29 32.64 12.15
N PRO A 750 66.01 31.47 12.76
CA PRO A 750 64.83 30.67 12.45
C PRO A 750 63.53 31.48 12.61
N VAL A 751 62.56 31.25 11.72
CA VAL A 751 61.25 31.90 11.75
C VAL A 751 60.20 30.83 12.02
N LEU A 752 59.35 31.07 13.01
CA LEU A 752 58.20 30.23 13.29
C LEU A 752 56.98 30.71 12.51
N LEU A 753 56.32 29.78 11.83
CA LEU A 753 54.96 29.90 11.33
C LEU A 753 54.02 29.28 12.37
N ALA A 754 53.09 30.06 12.91
CA ALA A 754 52.12 29.61 13.90
C ALA A 754 50.68 29.88 13.46
N PHE A 755 49.76 28.98 13.80
CA PHE A 755 48.32 29.13 13.57
C PHE A 755 47.58 29.29 14.90
N PRO A 756 47.24 30.52 15.33
CA PRO A 756 46.48 30.72 16.55
C PRO A 756 45.00 30.32 16.33
N GLY A 757 44.60 29.16 16.83
CA GLY A 757 43.22 28.67 16.81
C GLY A 757 43.13 27.16 17.06
N THR A 758 42.09 26.72 17.77
CA THR A 758 41.85 25.31 18.10
C THR A 758 40.97 24.63 17.06
N GLY A 759 41.47 23.57 16.41
CA GLY A 759 40.62 22.43 16.06
C GLY A 759 40.32 22.13 14.59
N ASN A 760 40.93 22.81 13.61
CA ASN A 760 40.68 22.47 12.20
C ASN A 760 41.80 21.61 11.61
N SER A 761 41.44 20.52 10.94
CA SER A 761 42.35 19.70 10.12
C SER A 761 42.68 20.46 8.83
N TRP A 762 43.77 21.23 8.84
CA TRP A 762 44.16 22.06 7.70
C TRP A 762 44.86 21.23 6.61
N HIS A 763 44.20 20.98 5.48
CA HIS A 763 44.89 20.68 4.23
C HIS A 763 45.32 22.01 3.58
N ALA A 764 46.49 22.51 3.99
CA ALA A 764 47.03 23.76 3.47
C ALA A 764 48.36 23.55 2.74
N ALA A 765 48.49 24.13 1.55
CA ALA A 765 49.75 24.24 0.83
C ALA A 765 50.48 25.51 1.27
N LEU A 766 51.75 25.39 1.63
CA LEU A 766 52.62 26.52 2.01
C LEU A 766 53.67 26.73 0.93
N HIS A 767 53.74 27.94 0.38
CA HIS A 767 54.81 28.36 -0.53
C HIS A 767 55.48 29.66 -0.07
N ILE A 768 56.79 29.76 -0.24
CA ILE A 768 57.58 30.98 0.00
C ILE A 768 58.15 31.44 -1.34
N SER A 769 57.97 32.70 -1.69
CA SER A 769 58.52 33.30 -2.92
C SER A 769 59.38 34.52 -2.65
N ASP A 770 60.30 34.80 -3.57
CA ASP A 770 61.03 36.08 -3.62
C ASP A 770 60.13 37.20 -4.19
N PRO A 771 60.58 38.48 -4.19
CA PRO A 771 59.77 39.59 -4.70
C PRO A 771 59.48 39.54 -6.20
N ALA A 772 60.23 38.73 -6.97
CA ALA A 772 59.96 38.48 -8.39
C ALA A 772 58.95 37.34 -8.60
N GLY A 773 58.41 36.75 -7.52
CA GLY A 773 57.43 35.67 -7.56
C GLY A 773 58.04 34.29 -7.76
N LYS A 774 59.37 34.15 -7.78
CA LYS A 774 60.03 32.85 -7.88
C LYS A 774 59.85 32.10 -6.57
N ILE A 775 59.27 30.89 -6.64
CA ILE A 775 59.07 30.03 -5.47
C ILE A 775 60.43 29.51 -4.99
N ILE A 776 60.75 29.80 -3.73
CA ILE A 776 61.96 29.41 -3.02
C ILE A 776 61.73 28.15 -2.18
N PHE A 777 60.52 27.97 -1.67
CA PHE A 777 60.12 26.79 -0.91
C PHE A 777 58.64 26.44 -1.16
N LYS A 778 58.31 25.15 -1.18
CA LYS A 778 56.94 24.65 -1.37
C LYS A 778 56.74 23.33 -0.65
N THR A 779 55.65 23.20 0.10
CA THR A 779 55.16 21.93 0.64
C THR A 779 53.68 21.70 0.25
N PRO A 780 53.31 20.51 -0.25
CA PRO A 780 51.96 20.24 -0.75
C PRO A 780 50.90 20.00 0.34
N VAL A 781 51.28 19.52 1.54
CA VAL A 781 50.35 19.27 2.66
C VAL A 781 51.11 19.39 4.00
N LEU A 782 50.61 20.19 4.95
CA LEU A 782 51.06 20.16 6.35
C LEU A 782 50.25 19.08 7.13
N PRO A 783 50.87 18.25 7.99
CA PRO A 783 50.14 17.22 8.76
C PRO A 783 49.09 17.82 9.70
N PRO A 784 47.92 17.18 9.91
CA PRO A 784 46.77 17.76 10.64
C PRO A 784 47.02 18.10 12.12
N GLU A 785 48.08 17.57 12.72
CA GLU A 785 48.33 17.63 14.17
C GLU A 785 49.53 18.51 14.56
N GLN A 786 50.12 19.27 13.62
CA GLN A 786 51.26 20.13 13.88
C GLN A 786 50.93 21.60 13.56
N HIS A 787 50.63 22.38 14.60
CA HIS A 787 50.15 23.78 14.47
C HIS A 787 51.28 24.82 14.33
N ASP A 788 52.54 24.44 14.56
CA ASP A 788 53.71 25.32 14.46
C ASP A 788 54.81 24.70 13.60
N MET A 789 55.36 25.46 12.65
CA MET A 789 56.42 25.01 11.74
C MET A 789 57.58 26.01 11.72
N ILE A 790 58.81 25.53 11.88
CA ILE A 790 60.00 26.34 11.61
C ILE A 790 60.22 26.37 10.09
N LEU A 791 60.25 27.58 9.51
CA LEU A 791 60.53 27.78 8.09
C LEU A 791 61.98 27.41 7.76
N PRO A 792 62.26 26.94 6.53
CA PRO A 792 63.63 26.65 6.10
C PRO A 792 64.53 27.89 6.21
N ALA A 793 65.84 27.68 6.38
CA ALA A 793 66.80 28.77 6.38
C ALA A 793 66.79 29.49 5.02
N LEU A 794 66.51 30.80 5.05
CA LEU A 794 66.47 31.67 3.88
C LEU A 794 67.65 32.66 3.93
N ALA A 795 68.14 33.09 2.76
CA ALA A 795 69.17 34.12 2.69
C ALA A 795 68.60 35.50 3.13
N PRO A 796 69.43 36.47 3.55
CA PRO A 796 68.95 37.82 3.84
C PRO A 796 68.21 38.44 2.64
N GLY A 797 66.99 38.90 2.86
CA GLY A 797 66.09 39.33 1.79
C GLY A 797 64.64 39.51 2.24
N ILE A 798 63.79 39.95 1.31
CA ILE A 798 62.34 40.06 1.50
C ILE A 798 61.69 38.88 0.79
N TYR A 799 60.78 38.20 1.48
CA TYR A 799 60.02 37.07 0.95
C TYR A 799 58.53 37.29 1.17
N VAL A 800 57.71 36.57 0.40
CA VAL A 800 56.27 36.44 0.64
C VAL A 800 55.99 34.99 1.00
N VAL A 801 55.39 34.78 2.17
CA VAL A 801 54.92 33.47 2.63
C VAL A 801 53.43 33.40 2.35
N THR A 802 53.01 32.38 1.60
CA THR A 802 51.62 32.18 1.17
C THR A 802 51.10 30.84 1.67
N ILE A 803 49.93 30.85 2.30
CA ILE A 803 49.16 29.68 2.69
C ILE A 803 47.90 29.60 1.82
N GLU A 804 47.69 28.45 1.18
CA GLU A 804 46.54 28.18 0.31
C GLU A 804 45.77 26.96 0.85
N THR A 805 44.47 27.15 1.09
CA THR A 805 43.50 26.08 1.36
C THR A 805 42.54 25.93 0.18
N ALA A 806 41.62 24.96 0.23
CA ALA A 806 40.59 24.80 -0.79
C ALA A 806 39.67 26.03 -0.94
N SER A 807 39.52 26.85 0.11
CA SER A 807 38.57 27.97 0.16
C SER A 807 39.23 29.34 0.38
N SER A 808 40.52 29.41 0.68
CA SER A 808 41.19 30.68 1.01
C SER A 808 42.68 30.70 0.63
N ARG A 809 43.18 31.90 0.30
CA ARG A 809 44.59 32.19 0.05
C ARG A 809 45.02 33.38 0.89
N GLN A 810 46.05 33.20 1.71
CA GLN A 810 46.58 34.24 2.59
C GLN A 810 48.07 34.42 2.35
N SER A 811 48.57 35.65 2.52
CA SER A 811 50.00 35.94 2.32
C SER A 811 50.51 36.98 3.29
N GLN A 812 51.73 36.78 3.79
CA GLN A 812 52.42 37.72 4.66
C GLN A 812 53.85 37.95 4.18
N LYS A 813 54.32 39.18 4.33
CA LYS A 813 55.70 39.57 4.04
C LYS A 813 56.61 39.05 5.14
N LEU A 814 57.71 38.41 4.79
CA LEU A 814 58.79 37.99 5.68
C LEU A 814 60.08 38.75 5.35
N ILE A 815 60.78 39.24 6.35
CA ILE A 815 62.06 39.95 6.20
C ILE A 815 63.13 39.17 6.94
N ILE A 816 64.17 38.72 6.22
CA ILE A 816 65.35 38.09 6.78
C ILE A 816 66.52 39.08 6.74
N THR A 817 67.09 39.40 7.89
CA THR A 817 68.23 40.31 8.03
C THR A 817 69.52 39.54 8.26
N ARG A 818 70.66 40.18 7.97
CA ARG A 818 72.00 39.60 8.19
C ARG A 818 72.32 39.36 9.65
#